data_AF-A0A246K0B7-F1
#
_entry.id   AF-A0A246K0B7-F1
#
_cell.length_a   1.000
_cell.length_b   1.000
_cell.length_c   1.000
_cell.angle_alpha   90.00
_cell.angle_beta   90.00
_cell.angle_gamma   90.00
#
_symmetry.space_group_name_H-M   'P 1'
#
loop_
_entity.id
_entity.type
_entity.pdbx_description
1 polymer ?
#
loop_
_entity_poly.entity_id
_entity_poly.type
_entity_poly.pdbx_seq_one_letter_code
_entity_poly.pdbx_strand_id
1 'polypeptide(L)'
;MTLTPQWLDELRSRVTLSTLIGRTVKVTRAGREYKACCPFHNEKTPSFTINDEKGFYHCLAPETLVITENGRAPIADLSGKTVRILSRGGEWIEAPFKSYGEQRLWKISLSRNGVAKEIHATSGHRWFVHDRARTYTTDELRPGHALESVLPSPRSDWSLDPEGVRHGIVFSDGSMDKGAFGTLNLHGERDAQLRHWFPDQEHHAQKRKGGGLYLRIYGGRAFSHMKQLPGNDRPPAYLLGFLAGYLAADGHVAKDGTVILNSASAENLEAVRDVATKLGIATYGRTTLMRKGYANEPSALHRIHFVASTLSENLFLLPTARERFATQTKKFDRLRWVVRSVEPSNRIETVYCAEVPRHHAFALDDNILTGNCFGCSAHGDAIRWMTDQRGLSFMDAVKELAAEAGMEVPAADPRAAKKAEEAASLRDVVQAAADWFTQQLDSSNGAPARDYLAKRGISDPTQRAFGFGLAPDSRSALKEALKKFPTAMLVESGMLIAVDDKEPYDRFRGRLMIPIRDARGRVIAFGGRILGDGEPKYLNSPDTPLFDKGRVLYNIDKASPASRQTNRIIVVEGYMDVIALAEAGIADAVAPLGTALTEAQLGLIWRMVPVPVLCFDGDAAGQKAAMRAAMRALPLLRPGFSLAFAILPPGQDPDDIVRARGADGFTALLDEAQPLVERLWAHEIAAGPLATPEERAALKTRLLAHADAIEDADVRHHYREAFRERLDTLFARKQPERTPRVPWAPQPQRGGNRRFGPDPRLQPPVDEARSIGKIGIGGHYAAALIAGLLRYPAAIRRHEEALTRLAVADSSDAELLRVMLDSASGDEGLDCEGLLAILEPMKVYNRATTLLRADGMHFSFNRRLDGEEVDAARETALRDLDEYIGVLVTQPEIRTRLAEATADYMRTMDDEGHARQQKLRAMDEELTRRLAALSDSSPG
;
A
#
# COMPACT_ATOMS: atom_id res chain seq x y z
N MET A 1 -13.60 15.58 -33.05
CA MET A 1 -14.71 14.68 -32.69
C MET A 1 -14.98 14.85 -31.21
N THR A 2 -16.18 15.26 -30.83
CA THR A 2 -16.56 15.35 -29.42
C THR A 2 -17.74 14.41 -29.21
N LEU A 3 -17.44 13.18 -28.80
CA LEU A 3 -18.45 12.28 -28.24
C LEU A 3 -18.95 12.95 -26.96
N THR A 4 -20.22 13.32 -26.92
CA THR A 4 -20.77 13.99 -25.75
C THR A 4 -20.77 13.01 -24.57
N PRO A 5 -20.51 13.48 -23.34
CA PRO A 5 -20.59 12.63 -22.14
C PRO A 5 -21.92 11.87 -22.06
N GLN A 6 -23.02 12.53 -22.41
CA GLN A 6 -24.37 11.94 -22.46
C GLN A 6 -24.48 10.75 -23.42
N TRP A 7 -23.86 10.80 -24.60
CA TRP A 7 -23.91 9.70 -25.55
C TRP A 7 -23.07 8.50 -25.11
N LEU A 8 -21.90 8.76 -24.49
CA LEU A 8 -21.08 7.71 -23.90
C LEU A 8 -21.78 7.04 -22.71
N ASP A 9 -22.51 7.81 -21.92
CA ASP A 9 -23.30 7.28 -20.81
C ASP A 9 -24.49 6.45 -21.29
N GLU A 10 -25.15 6.86 -22.37
CA GLU A 10 -26.18 6.06 -23.03
C GLU A 10 -25.60 4.74 -23.55
N LEU A 11 -24.42 4.76 -24.19
CA LEU A 11 -23.71 3.58 -24.64
C LEU A 11 -23.40 2.61 -23.50
N ARG A 12 -22.88 3.12 -22.39
CA ARG A 12 -22.59 2.34 -21.18
C ARG A 12 -23.85 1.73 -20.57
N SER A 13 -24.98 2.43 -20.63
CA SER A 13 -26.26 1.96 -20.06
C SER A 13 -26.90 0.84 -20.87
N ARG A 14 -26.60 0.74 -22.18
CA ARG A 14 -27.17 -0.26 -23.09
C ARG A 14 -26.36 -1.55 -23.16
N VAL A 15 -25.10 -1.55 -22.72
CA VAL A 15 -24.24 -2.73 -22.70
C VAL A 15 -24.02 -3.22 -21.26
N THR A 16 -24.44 -4.45 -20.98
CA THR A 16 -24.26 -5.09 -19.67
C THR A 16 -22.91 -5.81 -19.57
N LEU A 17 -22.17 -5.53 -18.50
CA LEU A 17 -20.82 -6.06 -18.24
C LEU A 17 -20.78 -7.60 -18.16
N SER A 18 -21.80 -8.23 -17.59
CA SER A 18 -21.95 -9.67 -17.44
C SER A 18 -22.19 -10.37 -18.77
N THR A 19 -22.97 -9.76 -19.67
CA THR A 19 -23.16 -10.25 -21.03
C THR A 19 -21.87 -10.15 -21.83
N LEU A 20 -21.14 -9.04 -21.66
CA LEU A 20 -19.87 -8.81 -22.34
C LEU A 20 -18.75 -9.76 -21.85
N ILE A 21 -18.62 -9.95 -20.53
CA ILE A 21 -17.60 -10.79 -19.89
C ILE A 21 -17.95 -12.28 -20.00
N GLY A 22 -19.24 -12.62 -19.96
CA GLY A 22 -19.76 -13.99 -20.12
C GLY A 22 -19.44 -14.65 -21.46
N ARG A 23 -18.98 -13.88 -22.44
CA ARG A 23 -18.48 -14.37 -23.73
C ARG A 23 -17.12 -15.05 -23.64
N THR A 24 -16.30 -14.66 -22.66
CA THR A 24 -14.90 -15.10 -22.53
C THR A 24 -14.65 -15.92 -21.28
N VAL A 25 -15.47 -15.75 -20.24
CA VAL A 25 -15.35 -16.46 -18.97
C VAL A 25 -16.69 -17.11 -18.64
N LYS A 26 -16.67 -18.32 -18.08
CA LYS A 26 -17.89 -18.95 -17.56
C LYS A 26 -18.38 -18.16 -16.35
N VAL A 27 -19.48 -17.44 -16.54
CA VAL A 27 -20.12 -16.62 -15.52
C VAL A 27 -21.28 -17.39 -14.90
N THR A 28 -21.37 -17.35 -13.57
CA THR A 28 -22.42 -17.98 -12.77
C THR A 28 -23.16 -16.92 -11.98
N ARG A 29 -24.49 -16.93 -12.03
CA ARG A 29 -25.29 -15.94 -11.30
C ARG A 29 -25.25 -16.23 -9.80
N ALA A 30 -24.93 -15.22 -8.99
CA ALA A 30 -24.83 -15.30 -7.53
C ALA A 30 -25.64 -14.14 -6.89
N GLY A 31 -26.97 -14.33 -6.85
CA GLY A 31 -27.88 -13.28 -6.39
C GLY A 31 -28.08 -12.18 -7.45
N ARG A 32 -27.83 -10.92 -7.08
CA ARG A 32 -27.88 -9.75 -7.98
C ARG A 32 -26.58 -9.52 -8.74
N GLU A 33 -25.53 -10.24 -8.37
CA GLU A 33 -24.22 -10.15 -8.99
C GLU A 33 -23.94 -11.45 -9.75
N TYR A 34 -22.92 -11.38 -10.59
CA TYR A 34 -22.41 -12.50 -11.35
C TYR A 34 -21.01 -12.84 -10.83
N LYS A 35 -20.68 -14.12 -10.72
CA LYS A 35 -19.36 -14.58 -10.30
C LYS A 35 -18.69 -15.39 -11.40
N ALA A 36 -17.42 -15.13 -11.62
CA ALA A 36 -16.58 -15.85 -12.56
C ALA A 36 -15.23 -16.15 -11.91
N CYS A 37 -14.46 -17.09 -12.47
CA CYS A 37 -13.04 -17.16 -12.16
C CYS A 37 -12.36 -15.96 -12.82
N CYS A 38 -11.51 -15.26 -12.09
CA CYS A 38 -10.83 -14.06 -12.54
C CYS A 38 -10.07 -14.32 -13.85
N PRO A 39 -10.38 -13.62 -14.96
CA PRO A 39 -9.65 -13.80 -16.21
C PRO A 39 -8.21 -13.24 -16.16
N PHE A 40 -7.84 -12.61 -15.05
CA PHE A 40 -6.52 -12.00 -14.81
C PHE A 40 -5.64 -12.86 -13.88
N HIS A 41 -6.19 -13.87 -13.21
CA HIS A 41 -5.48 -14.72 -12.26
C HIS A 41 -5.92 -16.19 -12.40
N ASN A 42 -4.99 -17.14 -12.29
CA ASN A 42 -5.31 -18.56 -12.46
C ASN A 42 -5.93 -19.17 -11.18
N GLU A 43 -7.20 -18.89 -10.93
CA GLU A 43 -7.95 -19.38 -9.76
C GLU A 43 -8.93 -20.50 -10.13
N LYS A 44 -9.07 -21.48 -9.23
CA LYS A 44 -10.04 -22.60 -9.40
C LYS A 44 -11.41 -22.31 -8.78
N THR A 45 -11.50 -21.25 -7.95
CA THR A 45 -12.72 -20.83 -7.26
C THR A 45 -13.15 -19.45 -7.75
N PRO A 46 -14.44 -19.23 -8.10
CA PRO A 46 -14.92 -17.94 -8.61
C PRO A 46 -14.78 -16.81 -7.57
N SER A 47 -13.81 -15.91 -7.73
CA SER A 47 -13.65 -14.71 -6.89
C SER A 47 -14.01 -13.41 -7.63
N PHE A 48 -13.98 -13.43 -8.96
CA PHE A 48 -14.28 -12.26 -9.79
C PHE A 48 -15.78 -11.99 -9.83
N THR A 49 -16.18 -10.87 -9.25
CA THR A 49 -17.58 -10.49 -9.12
C THR A 49 -17.91 -9.38 -10.11
N ILE A 50 -18.86 -9.64 -11.00
CA ILE A 50 -19.35 -8.74 -12.04
C ILE A 50 -20.71 -8.22 -11.59
N ASN A 51 -20.85 -6.91 -11.53
CA ASN A 51 -22.10 -6.26 -11.19
C ASN A 51 -22.47 -5.32 -12.33
N ASP A 52 -23.49 -5.71 -13.11
CA ASP A 52 -24.01 -4.93 -14.25
C ASP A 52 -24.52 -3.56 -13.87
N GLU A 53 -24.92 -3.38 -12.62
CA GLU A 53 -25.45 -2.12 -12.11
C GLU A 53 -24.33 -1.12 -11.76
N LYS A 54 -23.04 -1.54 -11.71
CA LYS A 54 -21.98 -0.79 -10.98
C LYS A 54 -20.83 -0.11 -11.75
N GLY A 55 -20.91 0.18 -13.05
CA GLY A 55 -19.81 0.86 -13.76
C GLY A 55 -19.62 2.33 -13.34
N PHE A 56 -18.59 2.70 -12.54
CA PHE A 56 -18.64 4.03 -11.88
C PHE A 56 -17.32 4.76 -11.52
N TYR A 57 -17.45 6.10 -11.48
CA TYR A 57 -16.68 7.07 -10.68
C TYR A 57 -17.49 7.45 -9.42
N HIS A 58 -16.83 7.68 -8.29
CA HIS A 58 -17.45 7.76 -6.96
C HIS A 58 -16.87 8.93 -6.16
N CYS A 59 -17.67 9.76 -5.47
CA CYS A 59 -17.17 10.87 -4.62
C CYS A 59 -18.27 11.49 -3.72
N LEU A 60 -17.89 12.47 -2.88
CA LEU A 60 -18.73 13.24 -1.95
C LEU A 60 -18.94 14.71 -2.40
N ALA A 61 -20.02 15.33 -1.94
CA ALA A 61 -20.35 16.74 -2.18
C ALA A 61 -19.42 17.72 -1.41
N PRO A 62 -19.20 18.96 -1.90
CA PRO A 62 -18.21 19.91 -1.37
C PRO A 62 -18.36 20.23 0.12
N GLU A 63 -19.60 20.34 0.62
CA GLU A 63 -19.91 20.69 2.00
C GLU A 63 -19.72 19.52 2.98
N THR A 64 -19.43 18.32 2.49
CA THR A 64 -19.30 17.13 3.34
C THR A 64 -18.15 17.31 4.32
N LEU A 65 -18.45 17.34 5.61
CA LEU A 65 -17.45 17.52 6.66
C LEU A 65 -16.67 16.22 6.92
N VAL A 66 -15.35 16.31 6.85
CA VAL A 66 -14.42 15.22 7.15
C VAL A 66 -13.78 15.47 8.51
N ILE A 67 -13.61 14.41 9.30
CA ILE A 67 -12.86 14.48 10.56
C ILE A 67 -11.37 14.50 10.25
N THR A 68 -10.70 15.60 10.64
CA THR A 68 -9.25 15.76 10.55
C THR A 68 -8.66 15.94 11.94
N GLU A 69 -7.35 15.73 12.09
CA GLU A 69 -6.66 15.90 13.38
C GLU A 69 -6.78 17.34 13.92
N ASN A 70 -6.95 18.33 13.02
CA ASN A 70 -7.06 19.74 13.37
C ASN A 70 -8.51 20.22 13.54
N GLY A 71 -9.48 19.31 13.54
CA GLY A 71 -10.91 19.60 13.59
C GLY A 71 -11.64 19.23 12.31
N ARG A 72 -12.95 19.44 12.28
CA ARG A 72 -13.76 19.10 11.10
C ARG A 72 -13.66 20.17 10.04
N ALA A 73 -13.55 19.76 8.78
CA ALA A 73 -13.44 20.66 7.64
C ALA A 73 -14.27 20.18 6.44
N PRO A 74 -14.85 21.10 5.64
CA PRO A 74 -15.49 20.74 4.37
C PRO A 74 -14.50 20.07 3.42
N ILE A 75 -14.91 18.99 2.76
CA ILE A 75 -14.04 18.20 1.89
C ILE A 75 -13.50 19.01 0.71
N ALA A 76 -14.23 20.01 0.23
CA ALA A 76 -13.76 20.91 -0.82
C ALA A 76 -12.53 21.71 -0.40
N ASP A 77 -12.48 22.18 0.84
CA ASP A 77 -11.37 22.99 1.38
C ASP A 77 -10.09 22.16 1.58
N LEU A 78 -10.23 20.83 1.60
CA LEU A 78 -9.12 19.89 1.68
C LEU A 78 -8.55 19.56 0.30
N SER A 79 -9.27 19.83 -0.78
CA SER A 79 -8.84 19.50 -2.15
C SER A 79 -7.47 20.12 -2.47
N GLY A 80 -6.57 19.30 -3.02
CA GLY A 80 -5.19 19.68 -3.33
C GLY A 80 -4.24 19.68 -2.12
N LYS A 81 -4.71 19.30 -0.93
CA LYS A 81 -3.90 19.20 0.29
C LYS A 81 -3.80 17.74 0.74
N THR A 82 -2.70 17.43 1.41
CA THR A 82 -2.55 16.21 2.21
C THR A 82 -2.90 16.54 3.65
N VAL A 83 -3.82 15.79 4.23
CA VAL A 83 -4.40 16.09 5.55
C VAL A 83 -4.44 14.83 6.38
N ARG A 84 -4.20 14.95 7.69
CA ARG A 84 -4.33 13.83 8.63
C ARG A 84 -5.79 13.59 8.96
N ILE A 85 -6.31 12.44 8.53
CA ILE A 85 -7.70 12.02 8.69
C ILE A 85 -7.79 10.72 9.50
N LEU A 86 -8.97 10.48 10.06
CA LEU A 86 -9.20 9.29 10.87
C LEU A 86 -9.50 8.07 9.99
N SER A 87 -8.64 7.06 10.04
CA SER A 87 -8.77 5.80 9.31
C SER A 87 -9.82 4.87 9.94
N ARG A 88 -10.19 3.78 9.24
CA ARG A 88 -11.07 2.72 9.81
C ARG A 88 -10.53 2.08 11.09
N GLY A 89 -9.22 2.04 11.27
CA GLY A 89 -8.57 1.48 12.47
C GLY A 89 -8.60 2.41 13.69
N GLY A 90 -9.09 3.66 13.54
CA GLY A 90 -9.02 4.66 14.60
C GLY A 90 -7.68 5.37 14.71
N GLU A 91 -6.85 5.31 13.65
CA GLU A 91 -5.54 5.96 13.56
C GLU A 91 -5.63 7.23 12.70
N TRP A 92 -4.82 8.24 13.03
CA TRP A 92 -4.68 9.45 12.24
C TRP A 92 -3.63 9.26 11.14
N ILE A 93 -4.08 9.13 9.89
CA ILE A 93 -3.23 8.87 8.72
C ILE A 93 -3.25 10.05 7.74
N GLU A 94 -2.16 10.27 7.03
CA GLU A 94 -2.12 11.26 5.96
C GLU A 94 -2.82 10.73 4.71
N ALA A 95 -3.70 11.55 4.14
CA ALA A 95 -4.34 11.26 2.86
C ALA A 95 -4.45 12.54 2.01
N PRO A 96 -4.07 12.49 0.72
CA PRO A 96 -4.32 13.58 -0.20
C PRO A 96 -5.79 13.61 -0.63
N PHE A 97 -6.34 14.81 -0.80
CA PHE A 97 -7.69 15.03 -1.30
C PHE A 97 -7.65 15.60 -2.72
N LYS A 98 -8.56 15.12 -3.58
CA LYS A 98 -8.68 15.57 -4.97
C LYS A 98 -10.13 15.85 -5.34
N SER A 99 -10.32 16.68 -6.35
CA SER A 99 -11.59 16.86 -7.05
C SER A 99 -11.68 15.90 -8.24
N TYR A 100 -12.89 15.48 -8.59
CA TYR A 100 -13.17 14.48 -9.63
C TYR A 100 -14.25 14.95 -10.61
N GLY A 101 -14.27 16.26 -10.87
CA GLY A 101 -15.20 16.91 -11.81
C GLY A 101 -16.63 16.98 -11.29
N GLU A 102 -17.52 17.54 -12.11
CA GLU A 102 -18.94 17.70 -11.79
C GLU A 102 -19.71 16.39 -11.96
N GLN A 103 -20.46 15.99 -10.93
CA GLN A 103 -21.23 14.76 -10.94
C GLN A 103 -22.59 14.96 -10.25
N ARG A 104 -23.59 14.17 -10.67
CA ARG A 104 -24.91 14.18 -10.04
C ARG A 104 -24.89 13.49 -8.69
N LEU A 105 -25.48 14.13 -7.70
CA LEU A 105 -25.49 13.68 -6.31
C LEU A 105 -26.78 12.95 -5.96
N TRP A 106 -26.70 12.12 -4.94
CA TRP A 106 -27.80 11.47 -4.24
C TRP A 106 -27.87 12.01 -2.83
N LYS A 107 -29.09 12.18 -2.33
CA LYS A 107 -29.37 12.60 -0.97
C LYS A 107 -29.53 11.37 -0.09
N ILE A 108 -28.71 11.27 0.96
CA ILE A 108 -28.76 10.23 1.97
C ILE A 108 -29.28 10.86 3.26
N SER A 109 -30.50 10.52 3.65
CA SER A 109 -31.09 10.95 4.92
C SER A 109 -30.76 9.92 5.99
N LEU A 110 -30.12 10.34 7.08
CA LEU A 110 -29.68 9.51 8.19
C LEU A 110 -30.39 9.93 9.49
N SER A 111 -30.48 9.03 10.47
CA SER A 111 -30.89 9.39 11.82
C SER A 111 -30.13 8.65 12.92
N ARG A 112 -29.98 9.30 14.07
CA ARG A 112 -29.43 8.72 15.30
C ARG A 112 -30.09 9.38 16.50
N ASN A 113 -30.68 8.61 17.41
CA ASN A 113 -31.32 9.11 18.64
C ASN A 113 -32.30 10.28 18.43
N GLY A 114 -33.12 10.23 17.37
CA GLY A 114 -34.09 11.29 17.04
C GLY A 114 -33.52 12.51 16.31
N VAL A 115 -32.20 12.58 16.12
CA VAL A 115 -31.53 13.59 15.29
C VAL A 115 -31.45 13.11 13.86
N ALA A 116 -31.76 13.99 12.90
CA ALA A 116 -31.62 13.73 11.46
C ALA A 116 -30.35 14.38 10.91
N LYS A 117 -29.74 13.77 9.90
CA LYS A 117 -28.57 14.28 9.16
C LYS A 117 -28.73 13.97 7.69
N GLU A 118 -28.21 14.83 6.83
CA GLU A 118 -28.20 14.63 5.39
C GLU A 118 -26.77 14.60 4.87
N ILE A 119 -26.48 13.68 3.95
CA ILE A 119 -25.20 13.60 3.24
C ILE A 119 -25.47 13.49 1.74
N HIS A 120 -24.69 14.21 0.94
CA HIS A 120 -24.75 14.11 -0.51
C HIS A 120 -23.51 13.40 -1.07
N ALA A 121 -23.74 12.36 -1.87
CA ALA A 121 -22.69 11.55 -2.48
C ALA A 121 -23.12 11.07 -3.85
N THR A 122 -22.19 10.68 -4.72
CA THR A 122 -22.56 10.05 -6.00
C THR A 122 -23.17 8.66 -5.76
N SER A 123 -23.94 8.15 -6.73
CA SER A 123 -24.66 6.86 -6.62
C SER A 123 -23.76 5.71 -6.19
N GLY A 124 -22.52 5.72 -6.66
CA GLY A 124 -21.61 4.62 -6.40
C GLY A 124 -20.67 4.81 -5.20
N HIS A 125 -20.74 5.93 -4.47
CA HIS A 125 -19.87 6.16 -3.31
C HIS A 125 -19.98 5.04 -2.26
N ARG A 126 -18.85 4.65 -1.66
CA ARG A 126 -18.76 3.43 -0.85
C ARG A 126 -19.02 3.67 0.63
N TRP A 127 -19.80 2.79 1.22
CA TRP A 127 -20.25 2.81 2.60
C TRP A 127 -20.02 1.47 3.30
N PHE A 128 -19.74 1.52 4.59
CA PHE A 128 -19.62 0.35 5.45
C PHE A 128 -20.86 0.24 6.32
N VAL A 129 -21.51 -0.91 6.29
CA VAL A 129 -22.74 -1.19 7.05
C VAL A 129 -22.41 -2.20 8.12
N HIS A 130 -22.74 -1.89 9.37
CA HIS A 130 -22.46 -2.74 10.53
C HIS A 130 -23.10 -4.13 10.40
N ASP A 131 -22.43 -5.14 10.96
CA ASP A 131 -22.79 -6.57 10.89
C ASP A 131 -22.89 -7.14 9.47
N ARG A 132 -22.20 -6.52 8.51
CA ARG A 132 -22.16 -7.02 7.13
C ARG A 132 -20.73 -7.07 6.59
N ALA A 133 -20.35 -8.23 6.07
CA ALA A 133 -19.00 -8.49 5.57
C ALA A 133 -18.66 -7.76 4.26
N ARG A 134 -19.67 -7.22 3.55
CA ARG A 134 -19.48 -6.53 2.25
C ARG A 134 -19.72 -5.03 2.37
N THR A 135 -19.11 -4.27 1.46
CA THR A 135 -19.35 -2.82 1.30
C THR A 135 -20.58 -2.53 0.44
N TYR A 136 -21.20 -1.38 0.65
CA TYR A 136 -22.39 -0.93 -0.07
C TYR A 136 -22.09 0.35 -0.85
N THR A 137 -22.66 0.51 -2.05
CA THR A 137 -22.67 1.80 -2.74
C THR A 137 -23.85 2.67 -2.29
N THR A 138 -23.84 3.98 -2.54
CA THR A 138 -24.92 4.89 -2.14
C THR A 138 -26.28 4.40 -2.63
N ASP A 139 -26.40 4.02 -3.90
CA ASP A 139 -27.60 3.48 -4.54
C ASP A 139 -28.02 2.09 -4.02
N GLU A 140 -27.14 1.39 -3.29
CA GLU A 140 -27.43 0.14 -2.58
C GLU A 140 -27.83 0.33 -1.12
N LEU A 141 -27.65 1.54 -0.56
CA LEU A 141 -28.11 1.84 0.78
C LEU A 141 -29.64 1.78 0.83
N ARG A 142 -30.18 1.22 1.92
CA ARG A 142 -31.62 1.07 2.15
C ARG A 142 -31.97 1.56 3.55
N PRO A 143 -33.21 2.04 3.75
CA PRO A 143 -33.69 2.38 5.09
C PRO A 143 -33.44 1.23 6.08
N GLY A 144 -32.92 1.57 7.27
CA GLY A 144 -32.55 0.59 8.30
C GLY A 144 -31.08 0.13 8.27
N HIS A 145 -30.32 0.38 7.21
CA HIS A 145 -28.86 0.14 7.23
C HIS A 145 -28.20 1.04 8.28
N ALA A 146 -27.49 0.43 9.23
CA ALA A 146 -26.68 1.14 10.22
C ALA A 146 -25.25 1.30 9.68
N LEU A 147 -24.84 2.53 9.40
CA LEU A 147 -23.47 2.82 8.96
C LEU A 147 -22.49 2.52 10.09
N GLU A 148 -21.35 1.92 9.75
CA GLU A 148 -20.25 1.74 10.70
C GLU A 148 -19.80 3.09 11.24
N SER A 149 -19.37 3.08 12.50
CA SER A 149 -18.78 4.25 13.13
C SER A 149 -17.36 3.94 13.55
N VAL A 150 -16.48 4.92 13.38
CA VAL A 150 -15.10 4.83 13.82
C VAL A 150 -14.79 5.98 14.76
N LEU A 151 -14.04 5.66 15.80
CA LEU A 151 -13.55 6.62 16.77
C LEU A 151 -12.02 6.57 16.75
N PRO A 152 -11.34 7.66 17.13
CA PRO A 152 -9.92 7.61 17.44
C PRO A 152 -9.65 6.56 18.51
N SER A 153 -8.45 6.00 18.45
CA SER A 153 -8.00 5.01 19.42
C SER A 153 -8.21 5.50 20.86
N PRO A 154 -8.68 4.64 21.78
CA PRO A 154 -8.91 5.02 23.17
C PRO A 154 -7.65 5.64 23.77
N ARG A 155 -7.81 6.76 24.46
CA ARG A 155 -6.72 7.39 25.20
C ARG A 155 -6.40 6.60 26.46
N SER A 156 -5.12 6.39 26.73
CA SER A 156 -4.61 5.80 27.97
C SER A 156 -4.41 6.84 29.06
N ASP A 157 -3.87 8.01 28.72
CA ASP A 157 -3.62 9.09 29.68
C ASP A 157 -4.85 10.00 29.83
N TRP A 158 -5.37 10.15 31.05
CA TRP A 158 -6.45 11.06 31.43
C TRP A 158 -5.99 12.17 32.38
N SER A 159 -4.69 12.46 32.42
CA SER A 159 -4.12 13.56 33.20
C SER A 159 -4.73 14.90 32.79
N LEU A 160 -5.02 15.71 33.80
CA LEU A 160 -5.56 17.05 33.63
C LEU A 160 -4.45 18.05 33.93
N ASP A 161 -4.08 18.86 32.94
CA ASP A 161 -3.22 20.00 33.18
C ASP A 161 -3.99 21.03 34.04
N PRO A 162 -3.46 21.42 35.22
CA PRO A 162 -4.09 22.44 36.07
C PRO A 162 -4.36 23.77 35.35
N GLU A 163 -3.49 24.18 34.41
CA GLU A 163 -3.70 25.39 33.62
C GLU A 163 -4.89 25.24 32.66
N GLY A 164 -4.97 24.08 32.00
CA GLY A 164 -6.14 23.71 31.20
C GLY A 164 -7.42 23.74 32.04
N VAL A 165 -7.41 23.13 33.24
CA VAL A 165 -8.55 23.13 34.17
C VAL A 165 -8.99 24.55 34.54
N ARG A 166 -8.05 25.40 34.95
CA ARG A 166 -8.33 26.81 35.24
C ARG A 166 -8.91 27.52 34.03
N HIS A 167 -8.34 27.30 32.85
CA HIS A 167 -8.84 27.88 31.61
C HIS A 167 -10.28 27.45 31.35
N GLY A 168 -10.62 26.16 31.42
CA GLY A 168 -11.99 25.67 31.23
C GLY A 168 -13.01 26.30 32.18
N ILE A 169 -12.65 26.40 33.47
CA ILE A 169 -13.51 27.02 34.50
C ILE A 169 -13.73 28.50 34.21
N VAL A 170 -12.66 29.25 33.91
CA VAL A 170 -12.71 30.70 33.62
C VAL A 170 -13.42 30.96 32.29
N PHE A 171 -13.22 30.11 31.28
CA PHE A 171 -13.87 30.20 29.98
C PHE A 171 -15.39 30.13 30.12
N SER A 172 -15.89 29.27 31.00
CA SER A 172 -17.30 29.11 31.31
C SER A 172 -17.83 30.28 32.16
N ASP A 173 -17.44 30.33 33.43
CA ASP A 173 -18.07 31.18 34.45
C ASP A 173 -17.32 32.48 34.75
N GLY A 174 -16.14 32.67 34.14
CA GLY A 174 -15.37 33.90 34.26
C GLY A 174 -16.04 35.08 33.58
N SER A 175 -15.93 36.25 34.19
CA SER A 175 -16.42 37.53 33.68
C SER A 175 -15.26 38.52 33.53
N MET A 176 -15.30 39.37 32.50
CA MET A 176 -14.31 40.42 32.26
C MET A 176 -14.91 41.79 32.53
N ASP A 177 -14.32 42.53 33.46
CA ASP A 177 -14.69 43.92 33.74
C ASP A 177 -13.91 44.90 32.86
N LYS A 178 -14.35 46.17 32.81
CA LYS A 178 -13.70 47.24 32.03
C LYS A 178 -12.23 47.39 32.46
N GLY A 179 -11.29 47.12 31.55
CA GLY A 179 -9.84 47.18 31.79
C GLY A 179 -9.11 45.82 31.80
N ALA A 180 -9.76 44.75 31.33
CA ALA A 180 -9.21 43.39 31.27
C ALA A 180 -8.92 42.74 32.65
N PHE A 181 -9.63 43.20 33.69
CA PHE A 181 -9.64 42.53 34.99
C PHE A 181 -10.69 41.41 34.96
N GLY A 182 -10.23 40.17 34.98
CA GLY A 182 -11.11 39.00 35.04
C GLY A 182 -11.47 38.61 36.48
N THR A 183 -12.73 38.23 36.69
CA THR A 183 -13.22 37.67 37.95
C THR A 183 -13.97 36.36 37.70
N LEU A 184 -13.94 35.47 38.69
CA LEU A 184 -14.70 34.23 38.71
C LEU A 184 -15.57 34.21 39.96
N ASN A 185 -16.85 33.91 39.81
CA ASN A 185 -17.80 33.84 40.93
C ASN A 185 -18.26 32.38 41.10
N LEU A 186 -17.93 31.77 42.23
CA LEU A 186 -18.28 30.40 42.57
C LEU A 186 -19.46 30.42 43.57
N HIS A 187 -20.55 29.73 43.22
CA HIS A 187 -21.83 29.75 43.92
C HIS A 187 -22.13 28.41 44.64
N GLY A 188 -22.24 28.46 45.97
CA GLY A 188 -22.62 27.31 46.79
C GLY A 188 -21.50 26.28 47.03
N GLU A 189 -21.83 25.18 47.72
CA GLU A 189 -20.84 24.18 48.14
C GLU A 189 -20.22 23.38 46.99
N ARG A 190 -20.94 23.23 45.87
CA ARG A 190 -20.45 22.56 44.65
C ARG A 190 -19.29 23.34 44.03
N ASP A 191 -19.48 24.64 43.82
CA ASP A 191 -18.47 25.48 43.18
C ASP A 191 -17.30 25.78 44.15
N ALA A 192 -17.55 25.78 45.46
CA ALA A 192 -16.51 25.95 46.48
C ALA A 192 -15.42 24.85 46.43
N GLN A 193 -15.75 23.67 45.89
CA GLN A 193 -14.78 22.60 45.66
C GLN A 193 -13.80 22.95 44.53
N LEU A 194 -14.12 23.89 43.63
CA LEU A 194 -13.21 24.31 42.55
C LEU A 194 -12.17 25.35 43.01
N ARG A 195 -12.31 25.90 44.23
CA ARG A 195 -11.43 26.97 44.72
C ARG A 195 -9.94 26.57 44.76
N HIS A 196 -9.64 25.29 44.98
CA HIS A 196 -8.26 24.80 45.13
C HIS A 196 -7.47 24.86 43.81
N TRP A 197 -8.14 24.98 42.66
CA TRP A 197 -7.49 25.18 41.36
C TRP A 197 -6.93 26.59 41.17
N PHE A 198 -7.25 27.53 42.07
CA PHE A 198 -6.80 28.93 42.03
C PHE A 198 -6.05 29.31 43.32
N PRO A 199 -4.93 28.64 43.65
CA PRO A 199 -4.22 28.86 44.91
C PRO A 199 -3.54 30.23 44.98
N ASP A 200 -3.15 30.79 43.84
CA ASP A 200 -2.35 32.02 43.75
C ASP A 200 -3.22 33.30 43.70
N GLN A 201 -4.54 33.15 43.68
CA GLN A 201 -5.50 34.25 43.52
C GLN A 201 -6.18 34.55 44.85
N GLU A 202 -6.48 35.83 45.09
CA GLU A 202 -7.21 36.21 46.31
C GLU A 202 -8.67 35.78 46.24
N HIS A 203 -9.15 35.16 47.32
CA HIS A 203 -10.52 34.67 47.47
C HIS A 203 -11.29 35.54 48.46
N HIS A 204 -12.38 36.15 48.01
CA HIS A 204 -13.19 37.05 48.83
C HIS A 204 -14.61 36.51 48.96
N ALA A 205 -15.07 36.27 50.19
CA ALA A 205 -16.46 35.90 50.45
C ALA A 205 -17.36 37.14 50.29
N GLN A 206 -18.34 37.06 49.39
CA GLN A 206 -19.24 38.16 49.04
C GLN A 206 -20.70 37.77 49.32
N LYS A 207 -21.51 38.74 49.74
CA LYS A 207 -22.95 38.54 49.98
C LYS A 207 -23.75 39.02 48.76
N ARG A 208 -24.64 38.18 48.23
CA ARG A 208 -25.59 38.60 47.18
C ARG A 208 -26.61 39.60 47.74
N LYS A 209 -27.03 40.55 46.90
CA LYS A 209 -28.26 41.34 47.11
C LYS A 209 -29.46 40.38 47.02
N GLY A 210 -29.91 39.85 48.16
CA GLY A 210 -30.97 38.84 48.23
C GLY A 210 -30.72 37.69 49.22
N GLY A 211 -29.53 37.62 49.83
CA GLY A 211 -29.14 36.54 50.74
C GLY A 211 -28.43 35.38 50.02
N GLY A 212 -27.42 34.81 50.67
CA GLY A 212 -26.51 33.80 50.12
C GLY A 212 -25.07 34.32 49.97
N LEU A 213 -24.11 33.52 50.44
CA LEU A 213 -22.68 33.78 50.31
C LEU A 213 -22.17 33.16 49.00
N TYR A 214 -21.27 33.84 48.30
CA TYR A 214 -20.53 33.31 47.15
C TYR A 214 -19.06 33.68 47.26
N LEU A 215 -18.20 32.87 46.63
CA LEU A 215 -16.77 33.11 46.62
C LEU A 215 -16.38 33.84 45.33
N ARG A 216 -15.75 35.00 45.45
CA ARG A 216 -15.20 35.73 44.31
C ARG A 216 -13.69 35.55 44.26
N ILE A 217 -13.18 35.16 43.09
CA ILE A 217 -11.75 35.01 42.81
C ILE A 217 -11.34 36.10 41.83
N TYR A 218 -10.30 36.87 42.18
CA TYR A 218 -9.76 37.93 41.35
C TYR A 218 -8.54 37.43 40.59
N GLY A 219 -8.68 37.22 39.28
CA GLY A 219 -7.59 36.77 38.40
C GLY A 219 -6.87 37.90 37.66
N GLY A 220 -7.42 39.12 37.68
CA GLY A 220 -6.79 40.26 37.02
C GLY A 220 -6.52 40.00 35.53
N ARG A 221 -5.33 40.37 35.04
CA ARG A 221 -4.92 40.12 33.64
C ARG A 221 -4.67 38.65 33.33
N ALA A 222 -4.45 37.78 34.33
CA ALA A 222 -4.20 36.36 34.10
C ALA A 222 -5.40 35.65 33.46
N PHE A 223 -6.63 36.12 33.73
CA PHE A 223 -7.84 35.55 33.15
C PHE A 223 -8.18 36.08 31.74
N SER A 224 -7.44 37.09 31.25
CA SER A 224 -7.81 37.79 30.02
C SER A 224 -7.78 36.92 28.76
N HIS A 225 -6.80 36.01 28.66
CA HIS A 225 -6.69 35.07 27.54
C HIS A 225 -7.56 33.82 27.73
N MET A 226 -8.00 33.54 28.97
CA MET A 226 -8.79 32.35 29.32
C MET A 226 -10.28 32.45 28.94
N LYS A 227 -10.71 33.54 28.30
CA LYS A 227 -12.06 33.67 27.70
C LYS A 227 -12.09 33.35 26.21
N GLN A 228 -10.96 32.96 25.63
CA GLN A 228 -10.84 32.52 24.24
C GLN A 228 -10.78 30.99 24.20
N LEU A 229 -11.22 30.36 23.12
CA LEU A 229 -11.03 28.91 22.98
C LEU A 229 -9.53 28.59 22.89
N PRO A 230 -9.09 27.47 23.48
CA PRO A 230 -7.71 27.03 23.30
C PRO A 230 -7.45 26.69 21.84
N GLY A 231 -6.23 26.99 21.37
CA GLY A 231 -5.77 26.53 20.07
C GLY A 231 -5.74 25.00 20.01
N ASN A 232 -6.05 24.45 18.84
CA ASN A 232 -6.00 23.00 18.63
C ASN A 232 -4.58 22.43 18.70
N ASP A 233 -3.54 23.25 18.67
CA ASP A 233 -2.13 22.91 18.85
C ASP A 233 -1.73 22.63 20.31
N ARG A 234 -2.61 22.93 21.28
CA ARG A 234 -2.34 22.70 22.70
C ARG A 234 -2.16 21.21 23.04
N PRO A 235 -1.33 20.88 24.06
CA PRO A 235 -1.13 19.51 24.50
C PRO A 235 -2.44 18.80 24.89
N PRO A 236 -2.56 17.48 24.70
CA PRO A 236 -3.76 16.73 25.08
C PRO A 236 -4.16 16.88 26.55
N ALA A 237 -3.21 16.95 27.49
CA ALA A 237 -3.49 17.18 28.91
C ALA A 237 -4.09 18.57 29.18
N TYR A 238 -3.63 19.60 28.45
CA TYR A 238 -4.21 20.95 28.49
C TYR A 238 -5.63 20.97 27.96
N LEU A 239 -5.84 20.37 26.78
CA LEU A 239 -7.16 20.28 26.16
C LEU A 239 -8.14 19.45 27.00
N LEU A 240 -7.66 18.39 27.66
CA LEU A 240 -8.45 17.60 28.59
C LEU A 240 -8.77 18.39 29.86
N GLY A 241 -7.79 19.09 30.43
CA GLY A 241 -7.99 19.99 31.55
C GLY A 241 -9.04 21.06 31.22
N PHE A 242 -8.93 21.67 30.04
CA PHE A 242 -9.91 22.64 29.53
C PHE A 242 -11.32 22.02 29.48
N LEU A 243 -11.45 20.83 28.91
CA LEU A 243 -12.73 20.12 28.86
C LEU A 243 -13.27 19.78 30.26
N ALA A 244 -12.42 19.32 31.17
CA ALA A 244 -12.78 18.99 32.56
C ALA A 244 -13.27 20.23 33.33
N GLY A 245 -12.55 21.34 33.20
CA GLY A 245 -12.90 22.62 33.80
C GLY A 245 -14.22 23.17 33.26
N TYR A 246 -14.43 23.08 31.95
CA TYR A 246 -15.68 23.51 31.32
C TYR A 246 -16.86 22.61 31.74
N LEU A 247 -16.66 21.28 31.81
CA LEU A 247 -17.66 20.35 32.32
C LEU A 247 -17.97 20.55 33.81
N ALA A 248 -17.00 20.97 34.61
CA ALA A 248 -17.21 21.25 36.02
C ALA A 248 -18.06 22.50 36.26
N ALA A 249 -17.93 23.50 35.40
CA ALA A 249 -18.68 24.75 35.46
C ALA A 249 -20.10 24.61 34.85
N ASP A 250 -20.19 24.25 33.57
CA ASP A 250 -21.44 24.24 32.79
C ASP A 250 -21.95 22.84 32.40
N GLY A 251 -21.20 21.79 32.78
CA GLY A 251 -21.55 20.41 32.51
C GLY A 251 -22.53 19.82 33.51
N HIS A 252 -23.26 18.79 33.08
CA HIS A 252 -24.20 18.07 33.90
C HIS A 252 -24.07 16.56 33.69
N VAL A 253 -23.87 15.84 34.80
CA VAL A 253 -24.03 14.38 34.85
C VAL A 253 -25.39 14.05 35.44
N ALA A 254 -26.28 13.56 34.58
CA ALA A 254 -27.63 13.15 34.94
C ALA A 254 -27.61 11.91 35.85
N LYS A 255 -28.74 11.61 36.50
CA LYS A 255 -28.86 10.46 37.42
C LYS A 255 -28.59 9.11 36.73
N ASP A 256 -28.76 9.04 35.42
CA ASP A 256 -28.53 7.85 34.60
C ASP A 256 -27.09 7.79 34.04
N GLY A 257 -26.19 8.66 34.48
CA GLY A 257 -24.81 8.75 33.99
C GLY A 257 -24.64 9.50 32.66
N THR A 258 -25.70 10.09 32.09
CA THR A 258 -25.57 10.90 30.86
C THR A 258 -24.78 12.16 31.12
N VAL A 259 -23.75 12.40 30.31
CA VAL A 259 -22.88 13.58 30.40
C VAL A 259 -23.28 14.58 29.32
N ILE A 260 -23.61 15.79 29.75
CA ILE A 260 -24.18 16.86 28.92
C ILE A 260 -23.38 18.14 29.14
N LEU A 261 -23.04 18.85 28.06
CA LEU A 261 -22.54 20.22 28.14
C LEU A 261 -23.50 21.14 27.40
N ASN A 262 -23.86 22.26 28.05
CA ASN A 262 -24.70 23.29 27.45
C ASN A 262 -23.87 24.56 27.20
N SER A 263 -24.24 25.33 26.18
CA SER A 263 -23.65 26.64 25.92
C SER A 263 -24.63 27.54 25.20
N ALA A 264 -24.52 28.85 25.42
CA ALA A 264 -25.24 29.85 24.64
C ALA A 264 -24.63 30.03 23.24
N SER A 265 -23.37 29.61 23.02
CA SER A 265 -22.68 29.69 21.73
C SER A 265 -22.64 28.32 21.05
N ALA A 266 -23.22 28.25 19.85
CA ALA A 266 -23.14 27.07 18.99
C ALA A 266 -21.70 26.75 18.61
N GLU A 267 -20.93 27.78 18.26
CA GLU A 267 -19.54 27.70 17.81
C GLU A 267 -18.63 27.12 18.90
N ASN A 268 -18.82 27.54 20.15
CA ASN A 268 -18.07 26.99 21.28
C ASN A 268 -18.29 25.48 21.42
N LEU A 269 -19.52 24.99 21.21
CA LEU A 269 -19.78 23.55 21.29
C LEU A 269 -19.21 22.78 20.10
N GLU A 270 -19.15 23.36 18.90
CA GLU A 270 -18.49 22.72 17.77
C GLU A 270 -16.96 22.66 17.98
N ALA A 271 -16.36 23.70 18.53
CA ALA A 271 -14.95 23.68 18.93
C ALA A 271 -14.69 22.63 20.03
N VAL A 272 -15.58 22.52 21.03
CA VAL A 272 -15.48 21.46 22.05
C VAL A 272 -15.62 20.07 21.42
N ARG A 273 -16.44 19.89 20.38
CA ARG A 273 -16.53 18.61 19.65
C ARG A 273 -15.24 18.28 18.90
N ASP A 274 -14.59 19.28 18.31
CA ASP A 274 -13.28 19.08 17.65
C ASP A 274 -12.20 18.72 18.67
N VAL A 275 -12.14 19.45 19.78
CA VAL A 275 -11.26 19.14 20.92
C VAL A 275 -11.54 17.73 21.46
N ALA A 276 -12.80 17.39 21.70
CA ALA A 276 -13.20 16.07 22.17
C ALA A 276 -12.77 14.97 21.19
N THR A 277 -13.02 15.16 19.89
CA THR A 277 -12.61 14.20 18.86
C THR A 277 -11.09 14.03 18.83
N LYS A 278 -10.32 15.12 18.91
CA LYS A 278 -8.85 15.05 19.01
C LYS A 278 -8.39 14.25 20.24
N LEU A 279 -9.12 14.37 21.34
CA LEU A 279 -8.89 13.64 22.59
C LEU A 279 -9.43 12.20 22.57
N GLY A 280 -9.97 11.69 21.46
CA GLY A 280 -10.60 10.37 21.39
C GLY A 280 -11.92 10.26 22.15
N ILE A 281 -12.52 11.39 22.50
CA ILE A 281 -13.80 11.49 23.20
C ILE A 281 -14.91 11.70 22.17
N ALA A 282 -15.86 10.78 22.14
CA ALA A 282 -16.97 10.84 21.20
C ALA A 282 -18.13 11.69 21.74
N THR A 283 -18.71 12.49 20.85
CA THR A 283 -19.94 13.25 21.14
C THR A 283 -21.07 12.81 20.22
N TYR A 284 -22.29 12.79 20.75
CA TYR A 284 -23.48 12.90 19.94
C TYR A 284 -23.62 14.36 19.46
N GLY A 285 -23.97 14.55 18.18
CA GLY A 285 -24.05 15.86 17.55
C GLY A 285 -24.87 16.91 18.33
N ARG A 286 -24.66 18.18 17.97
CA ARG A 286 -25.26 19.33 18.67
C ARG A 286 -26.78 19.38 18.48
N THR A 287 -27.50 19.64 19.57
CA THR A 287 -28.93 19.94 19.59
C THR A 287 -29.15 21.38 20.08
N THR A 288 -30.31 21.97 19.75
CA THR A 288 -30.67 23.33 20.18
C THR A 288 -32.04 23.31 20.84
N LEU A 289 -32.15 23.91 22.03
CA LEU A 289 -33.39 24.09 22.77
C LEU A 289 -33.67 25.58 22.94
N MET A 290 -34.90 26.02 22.70
CA MET A 290 -35.30 27.40 23.01
C MET A 290 -35.78 27.50 24.46
N ARG A 291 -35.17 28.38 25.26
CA ARG A 291 -35.57 28.66 26.65
C ARG A 291 -36.06 30.10 26.81
N LYS A 292 -36.88 30.37 27.82
CA LYS A 292 -37.20 31.74 28.24
C LYS A 292 -36.07 32.26 29.14
N GLY A 293 -35.38 33.30 28.70
CA GLY A 293 -34.27 33.93 29.42
C GLY A 293 -34.71 34.80 30.60
N TYR A 294 -33.74 35.46 31.25
CA TYR A 294 -33.93 36.27 32.46
C TYR A 294 -34.87 37.48 32.27
N ALA A 295 -35.12 37.88 31.00
CA ALA A 295 -36.06 38.94 30.60
C ALA A 295 -37.34 38.40 29.91
N ASN A 296 -37.63 37.10 30.01
CA ASN A 296 -38.72 36.41 29.30
C ASN A 296 -38.56 36.33 27.77
N GLU A 297 -37.40 36.74 27.24
CA GLU A 297 -37.05 36.65 25.82
C GLU A 297 -36.61 35.23 25.42
N PRO A 298 -36.94 34.74 24.21
CA PRO A 298 -36.46 33.45 23.71
C PRO A 298 -34.94 33.48 23.52
N SER A 299 -34.22 32.60 24.20
CA SER A 299 -32.78 32.42 24.06
C SER A 299 -32.49 30.97 23.65
N ALA A 300 -31.70 30.79 22.60
CA ALA A 300 -31.24 29.47 22.18
C ALA A 300 -30.19 28.96 23.17
N LEU A 301 -30.38 27.73 23.65
CA LEU A 301 -29.39 26.98 24.42
C LEU A 301 -28.97 25.78 23.58
N HIS A 302 -27.70 25.74 23.21
CA HIS A 302 -27.14 24.62 22.49
C HIS A 302 -26.63 23.56 23.47
N ARG A 303 -26.64 22.31 23.04
CA ARG A 303 -26.29 21.16 23.86
C ARG A 303 -25.56 20.11 23.05
N ILE A 304 -24.51 19.55 23.64
CA ILE A 304 -23.88 18.30 23.18
C ILE A 304 -24.01 17.24 24.26
N HIS A 305 -24.09 15.98 23.83
CA HIS A 305 -24.05 14.83 24.72
C HIS A 305 -22.77 14.06 24.44
N PHE A 306 -22.10 13.60 25.49
CA PHE A 306 -20.91 12.76 25.33
C PHE A 306 -21.29 11.28 25.34
N VAL A 307 -20.51 10.47 24.63
CA VAL A 307 -20.63 9.01 24.64
C VAL A 307 -19.92 8.50 25.88
N ALA A 308 -20.68 7.94 26.82
CA ALA A 308 -20.18 7.60 28.14
C ALA A 308 -19.03 6.58 28.09
N SER A 309 -19.07 5.60 27.16
CA SER A 309 -18.00 4.61 26.99
C SER A 309 -16.64 5.20 26.56
N THR A 310 -16.61 6.46 26.12
CA THR A 310 -15.37 7.13 25.70
C THR A 310 -14.85 8.11 26.75
N LEU A 311 -15.49 8.17 27.92
CA LEU A 311 -15.14 9.06 29.02
C LEU A 311 -14.53 8.26 30.18
N SER A 312 -13.61 8.91 30.89
CA SER A 312 -13.15 8.45 32.20
C SER A 312 -13.80 9.24 33.32
N GLU A 313 -13.95 8.61 34.49
CA GLU A 313 -14.40 9.29 35.70
C GLU A 313 -13.45 10.41 36.15
N ASN A 314 -12.18 10.31 35.74
CA ASN A 314 -11.14 11.31 36.01
C ASN A 314 -11.42 12.66 35.34
N LEU A 315 -12.31 12.69 34.34
CA LEU A 315 -12.75 13.93 33.70
C LEU A 315 -13.62 14.80 34.64
N PHE A 316 -14.24 14.20 35.66
CA PHE A 316 -15.18 14.90 36.54
C PHE A 316 -14.49 15.40 37.80
N LEU A 317 -14.35 16.72 37.89
CA LEU A 317 -13.76 17.41 39.04
C LEU A 317 -14.66 17.39 40.29
N LEU A 318 -15.99 17.37 40.09
CA LEU A 318 -16.95 17.35 41.18
C LEU A 318 -17.22 15.91 41.65
N PRO A 319 -17.04 15.56 42.94
CA PRO A 319 -17.28 14.22 43.48
C PRO A 319 -18.68 13.69 43.19
N THR A 320 -19.71 14.54 43.31
CA THR A 320 -21.09 14.13 43.00
C THR A 320 -21.32 13.80 41.52
N ALA A 321 -20.57 14.42 40.61
CA ALA A 321 -20.64 14.12 39.18
C ALA A 321 -19.86 12.83 38.87
N ARG A 322 -18.67 12.68 39.48
CA ARG A 322 -17.85 11.48 39.41
C ARG A 322 -18.58 10.25 39.92
N GLU A 323 -19.18 10.33 41.11
CA GLU A 323 -19.96 9.24 41.71
C GLU A 323 -21.16 8.84 40.83
N ARG A 324 -21.92 9.82 40.31
CA ARG A 324 -23.04 9.55 39.39
C ARG A 324 -22.61 8.88 38.10
N PHE A 325 -21.43 9.21 37.60
CA PHE A 325 -20.85 8.58 36.42
C PHE A 325 -20.35 7.16 36.73
N ALA A 326 -19.59 6.98 37.82
CA ALA A 326 -19.01 5.71 38.25
C ALA A 326 -20.06 4.65 38.63
N THR A 327 -21.18 5.07 39.24
CA THR A 327 -22.24 4.16 39.71
C THR A 327 -23.15 3.61 38.61
N GLN A 328 -23.03 4.09 37.35
CA GLN A 328 -23.94 3.73 36.26
C GLN A 328 -23.18 3.15 35.06
N THR A 329 -23.21 1.83 34.90
CA THR A 329 -22.71 1.18 33.69
C THR A 329 -23.79 1.21 32.60
N LYS A 330 -23.78 2.22 31.72
CA LYS A 330 -24.62 2.16 30.52
C LYS A 330 -24.17 0.99 29.64
N LYS A 331 -25.03 -0.02 29.50
CA LYS A 331 -24.71 -1.28 28.78
C LYS A 331 -24.56 -1.11 27.26
N PHE A 332 -25.03 -0.03 26.65
CA PHE A 332 -25.04 0.13 25.18
C PHE A 332 -24.98 1.60 24.74
N ASP A 333 -23.94 1.97 23.99
CA ASP A 333 -23.85 3.26 23.28
C ASP A 333 -24.32 3.12 21.82
N ARG A 334 -25.31 3.93 21.43
CA ARG A 334 -25.90 3.93 20.08
C ARG A 334 -25.14 4.88 19.15
N LEU A 335 -23.91 4.49 18.81
CA LEU A 335 -23.00 5.32 18.00
C LEU A 335 -23.43 5.48 16.53
N ARG A 336 -24.11 4.46 15.99
CA ARG A 336 -24.32 4.29 14.54
C ARG A 336 -25.47 5.14 14.00
N TRP A 337 -25.26 5.67 12.79
CA TRP A 337 -26.30 6.35 12.03
C TRP A 337 -27.09 5.36 11.19
N VAL A 338 -28.41 5.44 11.27
CA VAL A 338 -29.31 4.57 10.52
C VAL A 338 -29.85 5.33 9.32
N VAL A 339 -29.69 4.75 8.13
CA VAL A 339 -30.25 5.27 6.88
C VAL A 339 -31.78 5.32 6.98
N ARG A 340 -32.38 6.46 6.61
CA ARG A 340 -33.83 6.71 6.57
C ARG A 340 -34.38 6.75 5.16
N SER A 341 -33.70 7.46 4.26
CA SER A 341 -34.02 7.45 2.84
C SER A 341 -32.75 7.69 2.02
N VAL A 342 -32.79 7.25 0.77
CA VAL A 342 -31.73 7.47 -0.21
C VAL A 342 -32.42 7.79 -1.53
N GLU A 343 -32.23 9.01 -2.01
CA GLU A 343 -33.01 9.57 -3.11
C GLU A 343 -32.07 10.23 -4.13
N PRO A 344 -32.28 10.02 -5.45
CA PRO A 344 -31.58 10.79 -6.47
C PRO A 344 -31.84 12.29 -6.28
N SER A 345 -30.81 13.12 -6.37
CA SER A 345 -30.95 14.58 -6.36
C SER A 345 -30.75 15.16 -7.76
N ASN A 346 -31.31 16.33 -8.02
CA ASN A 346 -31.00 17.11 -9.24
C ASN A 346 -29.73 17.95 -9.09
N ARG A 347 -29.09 17.90 -7.93
CA ARG A 347 -27.87 18.63 -7.62
C ARG A 347 -26.68 18.00 -8.37
N ILE A 348 -26.00 18.80 -9.17
CA ILE A 348 -24.78 18.46 -9.92
C ILE A 348 -23.71 19.43 -9.47
N GLU A 349 -22.62 18.91 -8.90
CA GLU A 349 -21.53 19.74 -8.37
C GLU A 349 -20.20 19.02 -8.53
N THR A 350 -19.11 19.77 -8.42
CA THR A 350 -17.77 19.19 -8.31
C THR A 350 -17.70 18.32 -7.07
N VAL A 351 -17.26 17.07 -7.25
CA VAL A 351 -17.21 16.10 -6.17
C VAL A 351 -15.77 15.79 -5.76
N TYR A 352 -15.57 15.42 -4.50
CA TYR A 352 -14.26 15.28 -3.88
C TYR A 352 -14.11 13.94 -3.13
N CYS A 353 -12.89 13.45 -3.00
CA CYS A 353 -12.59 12.26 -2.21
C CYS A 353 -11.13 12.24 -1.72
N ALA A 354 -10.89 11.56 -0.60
CA ALA A 354 -9.56 11.25 -0.09
C ALA A 354 -8.96 10.05 -0.81
N GLU A 355 -7.68 10.05 -1.12
CA GLU A 355 -6.96 8.84 -1.56
C GLU A 355 -6.34 8.16 -0.35
N VAL A 356 -7.10 7.23 0.26
CA VAL A 356 -6.70 6.60 1.52
C VAL A 356 -5.92 5.32 1.26
N PRO A 357 -4.66 5.23 1.73
CA PRO A 357 -3.86 4.01 1.66
C PRO A 357 -4.32 3.01 2.71
N ARG A 358 -4.35 1.71 2.36
CA ARG A 358 -4.71 0.56 3.23
C ARG A 358 -6.12 0.66 3.86
N HIS A 359 -6.90 -0.42 3.79
CA HIS A 359 -8.33 -0.48 4.17
C HIS A 359 -9.29 0.47 3.42
N HIS A 360 -8.75 1.51 2.77
CA HIS A 360 -9.45 2.37 1.84
C HIS A 360 -10.67 3.06 2.49
N ALA A 361 -10.51 3.64 3.67
CA ALA A 361 -11.64 4.14 4.46
C ALA A 361 -11.25 5.26 5.42
N PHE A 362 -12.15 6.21 5.62
CA PHE A 362 -11.95 7.38 6.48
C PHE A 362 -13.26 7.84 7.13
N ALA A 363 -13.16 8.69 8.16
CA ALA A 363 -14.30 9.17 8.93
C ALA A 363 -14.84 10.53 8.46
N LEU A 364 -16.17 10.61 8.32
CA LEU A 364 -16.92 11.85 8.18
C LEU A 364 -17.38 12.36 9.56
N ASP A 365 -17.83 13.61 9.62
CA ASP A 365 -18.41 14.20 10.84
C ASP A 365 -19.52 13.30 11.44
N ASP A 366 -19.63 13.35 12.77
CA ASP A 366 -20.40 12.42 13.60
C ASP A 366 -19.94 10.96 13.57
N ASN A 367 -18.66 10.74 13.28
CA ASN A 367 -17.98 9.44 13.36
C ASN A 367 -18.50 8.43 12.34
N ILE A 368 -18.96 8.89 11.17
CA ILE A 368 -19.51 8.00 10.12
C ILE A 368 -18.34 7.47 9.30
N LEU A 369 -18.15 6.15 9.29
CA LEU A 369 -17.12 5.53 8.47
C LEU A 369 -17.57 5.44 7.01
N THR A 370 -16.73 5.92 6.11
CA THR A 370 -16.97 5.88 4.66
C THR A 370 -15.75 5.34 3.91
N GLY A 371 -15.97 4.74 2.75
CA GLY A 371 -14.88 4.25 1.91
C GLY A 371 -14.34 5.36 1.03
N ASN A 372 -13.03 5.35 0.75
CA ASN A 372 -12.59 6.03 -0.46
C ASN A 372 -12.87 5.16 -1.69
N CYS A 373 -12.78 5.79 -2.83
CA CYS A 373 -13.11 5.17 -4.11
C CYS A 373 -11.90 4.36 -4.58
N PHE A 374 -12.06 3.06 -4.82
CA PHE A 374 -10.94 2.16 -5.10
C PHE A 374 -10.22 2.53 -6.40
N GLY A 375 -8.99 3.03 -6.27
CA GLY A 375 -7.95 2.96 -7.30
C GLY A 375 -7.12 1.69 -7.11
N CYS A 376 -7.64 0.55 -7.57
CA CYS A 376 -6.90 -0.72 -7.72
C CYS A 376 -6.87 -1.09 -9.20
N SER A 377 -5.70 -1.43 -9.73
CA SER A 377 -5.26 -1.30 -11.13
C SER A 377 -5.92 -2.18 -12.21
N ALA A 378 -7.14 -2.68 -12.01
CA ALA A 378 -8.01 -3.16 -13.09
C ALA A 378 -9.48 -2.87 -12.75
N HIS A 379 -9.99 -1.76 -13.31
CA HIS A 379 -11.39 -1.36 -13.22
C HIS A 379 -11.79 -0.67 -14.53
N GLY A 380 -12.98 -0.97 -15.05
CA GLY A 380 -13.44 -0.41 -16.32
C GLY A 380 -14.93 -0.56 -16.57
N ASP A 381 -15.51 0.41 -17.27
CA ASP A 381 -16.81 0.26 -17.93
C ASP A 381 -16.67 -0.72 -19.13
N ALA A 382 -17.76 -1.00 -19.85
CA ALA A 382 -17.71 -1.85 -21.03
C ALA A 382 -16.62 -1.40 -22.04
N ILE A 383 -16.42 -0.09 -22.19
CA ILE A 383 -15.41 0.51 -23.07
C ILE A 383 -14.00 0.15 -22.57
N ARG A 384 -13.75 0.31 -21.28
CA ARG A 384 -12.46 0.03 -20.66
C ARG A 384 -12.15 -1.45 -20.52
N TRP A 385 -13.17 -2.31 -20.38
CA TRP A 385 -13.01 -3.77 -20.57
C TRP A 385 -12.53 -4.08 -22.00
N MET A 386 -13.11 -3.43 -23.01
CA MET A 386 -12.71 -3.62 -24.40
C MET A 386 -11.30 -3.09 -24.68
N THR A 387 -10.87 -1.99 -24.05
CA THR A 387 -9.49 -1.49 -24.18
C THR A 387 -8.49 -2.35 -23.41
N ASP A 388 -8.80 -2.72 -22.16
CA ASP A 388 -7.83 -3.31 -21.23
C ASP A 388 -7.68 -4.83 -21.42
N GLN A 389 -8.76 -5.53 -21.77
CA GLN A 389 -8.75 -6.99 -22.04
C GLN A 389 -8.62 -7.34 -23.52
N ARG A 390 -9.25 -6.58 -24.44
CA ARG A 390 -9.14 -6.84 -25.89
C ARG A 390 -8.09 -5.98 -26.61
N GLY A 391 -7.38 -5.11 -25.88
CA GLY A 391 -6.31 -4.27 -26.44
C GLY A 391 -6.80 -3.25 -27.47
N LEU A 392 -8.08 -2.87 -27.42
CA LEU A 392 -8.64 -1.92 -28.38
C LEU A 392 -8.21 -0.48 -28.11
N SER A 393 -8.16 0.33 -29.16
CA SER A 393 -8.19 1.78 -29.01
C SER A 393 -9.57 2.22 -28.51
N PHE A 394 -9.62 3.33 -27.77
CA PHE A 394 -10.86 3.88 -27.20
C PHE A 394 -11.97 4.04 -28.26
N MET A 395 -11.65 4.55 -29.45
CA MET A 395 -12.63 4.75 -30.52
C MET A 395 -13.13 3.44 -31.15
N ASP A 396 -12.31 2.40 -31.19
CA ASP A 396 -12.76 1.08 -31.67
C ASP A 396 -13.66 0.39 -30.65
N ALA A 397 -13.33 0.53 -29.36
CA ALA A 397 -14.17 0.04 -28.27
C ALA A 397 -15.54 0.71 -28.31
N VAL A 398 -15.58 2.02 -28.50
CA VAL A 398 -16.83 2.79 -28.67
C VAL A 398 -17.62 2.32 -29.89
N LYS A 399 -17.00 2.13 -31.06
CA LYS A 399 -17.69 1.68 -32.28
C LYS A 399 -18.26 0.27 -32.15
N GLU A 400 -17.50 -0.66 -31.57
CA GLU A 400 -17.93 -2.05 -31.40
C GLU A 400 -19.08 -2.15 -30.39
N LEU A 401 -18.99 -1.42 -29.27
CA LEU A 401 -20.06 -1.36 -28.28
C LEU A 401 -21.30 -0.64 -28.82
N ALA A 402 -21.14 0.39 -29.65
CA ALA A 402 -22.26 1.14 -30.22
C ALA A 402 -23.06 0.29 -31.21
N ALA A 403 -22.39 -0.47 -32.07
CA ALA A 403 -23.02 -1.45 -32.93
C ALA A 403 -23.81 -2.50 -32.13
N GLU A 404 -23.27 -2.95 -31.00
CA GLU A 404 -23.93 -3.92 -30.10
C GLU A 404 -25.13 -3.31 -29.36
N ALA A 405 -25.02 -2.05 -28.93
CA ALA A 405 -26.08 -1.30 -28.26
C ALA A 405 -27.19 -0.81 -29.19
N GLY A 406 -27.09 -1.09 -30.50
CA GLY A 406 -27.98 -0.53 -31.53
C GLY A 406 -27.94 1.00 -31.55
N MET A 407 -26.78 1.58 -31.25
CA MET A 407 -26.54 3.02 -31.22
C MET A 407 -25.67 3.44 -32.39
N GLU A 408 -26.12 4.46 -33.11
CA GLU A 408 -25.26 5.13 -34.09
C GLU A 408 -24.24 6.01 -33.35
N VAL A 409 -22.97 5.88 -33.72
CA VAL A 409 -21.91 6.78 -33.23
C VAL A 409 -22.12 8.15 -33.88
N PRO A 410 -22.26 9.25 -33.11
CA PRO A 410 -22.56 10.56 -33.66
C PRO A 410 -21.43 10.96 -34.59
N ALA A 411 -21.72 10.98 -35.89
CA ALA A 411 -20.83 11.56 -36.87
C ALA A 411 -20.85 13.08 -36.71
N ALA A 412 -19.69 13.72 -36.84
CA ALA A 412 -19.67 15.14 -37.12
C ALA A 412 -20.30 15.33 -38.51
N ASP A 413 -21.58 15.72 -38.56
CA ASP A 413 -22.42 15.94 -39.76
C ASP A 413 -23.03 14.64 -40.39
N PRO A 414 -24.38 14.51 -40.49
CA PRO A 414 -25.06 13.41 -41.20
C PRO A 414 -24.64 13.24 -42.67
N ARG A 415 -24.20 14.32 -43.34
CA ARG A 415 -23.61 14.24 -44.68
C ARG A 415 -22.21 13.64 -44.65
N ALA A 416 -21.45 13.85 -43.58
CA ALA A 416 -20.14 13.25 -43.39
C ALA A 416 -20.23 11.84 -42.80
N ALA A 417 -21.30 11.46 -42.11
CA ALA A 417 -21.57 10.08 -41.68
C ALA A 417 -21.67 9.15 -42.89
N LYS A 418 -22.52 9.50 -43.85
CA LYS A 418 -22.69 8.77 -45.11
C LYS A 418 -21.40 8.79 -45.94
N LYS A 419 -20.68 9.92 -45.95
CA LYS A 419 -19.37 10.07 -46.62
C LYS A 419 -18.23 9.34 -45.90
N ALA A 420 -18.33 9.08 -44.59
CA ALA A 420 -17.35 8.37 -43.77
C ALA A 420 -17.61 6.86 -43.73
N GLU A 421 -18.87 6.44 -43.86
CA GLU A 421 -19.25 5.06 -44.20
C GLU A 421 -18.80 4.70 -45.63
N GLU A 422 -18.83 5.68 -46.54
CA GLU A 422 -18.31 5.56 -47.91
C GLU A 422 -16.78 5.81 -48.02
N ALA A 423 -16.11 6.34 -46.98
CA ALA A 423 -14.68 6.62 -47.00
C ALA A 423 -13.85 5.41 -46.54
N ALA A 424 -12.90 5.00 -47.37
CA ALA A 424 -11.89 4.02 -46.99
C ALA A 424 -11.17 4.43 -45.68
N SER A 425 -10.97 3.48 -44.78
CA SER A 425 -10.20 3.67 -43.55
C SER A 425 -8.71 3.37 -43.77
N LEU A 426 -7.83 3.86 -42.88
CA LEU A 426 -6.41 3.49 -42.90
C LEU A 426 -6.18 1.98 -42.78
N ARG A 427 -7.12 1.24 -42.15
CA ARG A 427 -7.05 -0.22 -42.06
C ARG A 427 -7.30 -0.87 -43.41
N ASP A 428 -8.24 -0.35 -44.19
CA ASP A 428 -8.52 -0.85 -45.54
C ASP A 428 -7.31 -0.66 -46.45
N VAL A 429 -6.59 0.46 -46.27
CA VAL A 429 -5.32 0.71 -46.97
C VAL A 429 -4.26 -0.34 -46.60
N VAL A 430 -4.01 -0.54 -45.32
CA VAL A 430 -2.98 -1.49 -44.83
C VAL A 430 -3.34 -2.93 -45.20
N GLN A 431 -4.61 -3.31 -45.10
CA GLN A 431 -5.08 -4.63 -45.50
C GLN A 431 -4.96 -4.83 -47.01
N ALA A 432 -5.35 -3.85 -47.83
CA ALA A 432 -5.18 -3.93 -49.27
C ALA A 432 -3.70 -4.00 -49.68
N ALA A 433 -2.81 -3.32 -48.95
CA ALA A 433 -1.36 -3.46 -49.13
C ALA A 433 -0.91 -4.90 -48.81
N ALA A 434 -1.39 -5.49 -47.71
CA ALA A 434 -1.06 -6.87 -47.33
C ALA A 434 -1.50 -7.87 -48.40
N ASP A 435 -2.73 -7.74 -48.88
CA ASP A 435 -3.30 -8.60 -49.92
C ASP A 435 -2.48 -8.47 -51.22
N TRP A 436 -2.12 -7.23 -51.60
CA TRP A 436 -1.30 -6.99 -52.78
C TRP A 436 0.11 -7.56 -52.64
N PHE A 437 0.79 -7.35 -51.51
CA PHE A 437 2.12 -7.95 -51.28
C PHE A 437 2.06 -9.48 -51.33
N THR A 438 1.01 -10.09 -50.81
CA THR A 438 0.80 -11.55 -50.88
C THR A 438 0.65 -11.99 -52.34
N GLN A 439 -0.16 -11.28 -53.15
CA GLN A 439 -0.30 -11.54 -54.59
C GLN A 439 1.04 -11.39 -55.34
N GLN A 440 1.87 -10.41 -54.97
CA GLN A 440 3.20 -10.24 -55.57
C GLN A 440 4.13 -11.41 -55.23
N LEU A 441 4.02 -12.00 -54.04
CA LEU A 441 4.79 -13.19 -53.66
C LEU A 441 4.39 -14.42 -54.50
N ASP A 442 3.13 -14.54 -54.91
CA ASP A 442 2.66 -15.63 -55.78
C ASP A 442 2.99 -15.41 -57.27
N SER A 443 3.30 -14.16 -57.65
CA SER A 443 3.64 -13.82 -59.04
C SER A 443 5.00 -14.36 -59.50
N SER A 444 5.32 -14.21 -60.78
CA SER A 444 6.65 -14.51 -61.32
C SER A 444 7.76 -13.67 -60.65
N ASN A 445 7.44 -12.43 -60.24
CA ASN A 445 8.38 -11.56 -59.52
C ASN A 445 8.70 -12.08 -58.10
N GLY A 446 7.85 -12.96 -57.56
CA GLY A 446 7.99 -13.60 -56.25
C GLY A 446 9.11 -14.61 -56.13
N ALA A 447 9.69 -15.09 -57.25
CA ALA A 447 10.65 -16.20 -57.24
C ALA A 447 11.84 -16.01 -56.27
N PRO A 448 12.55 -14.86 -56.24
CA PRO A 448 13.66 -14.66 -55.30
C PRO A 448 13.24 -14.70 -53.83
N ALA A 449 12.01 -14.24 -53.53
CA ALA A 449 11.48 -14.26 -52.17
C ALA A 449 11.11 -15.69 -51.74
N ARG A 450 10.48 -16.46 -52.62
CA ARG A 450 10.16 -17.88 -52.36
C ARG A 450 11.42 -18.74 -52.24
N ASP A 451 12.44 -18.50 -53.07
CA ASP A 451 13.74 -19.17 -52.97
C ASP A 451 14.43 -18.87 -51.65
N TYR A 452 14.34 -17.63 -51.17
CA TYR A 452 14.86 -17.24 -49.86
C TYR A 452 14.12 -17.97 -48.71
N LEU A 453 12.78 -18.01 -48.75
CA LEU A 453 11.96 -18.71 -47.75
C LEU A 453 12.25 -20.22 -47.76
N ALA A 454 12.40 -20.83 -48.93
CA ALA A 454 12.76 -22.23 -49.08
C ALA A 454 14.16 -22.54 -48.53
N LYS A 455 15.15 -21.68 -48.78
CA LYS A 455 16.50 -21.80 -48.18
C LYS A 455 16.49 -21.69 -46.66
N ARG A 456 15.52 -20.96 -46.09
CA ARG A 456 15.27 -20.85 -44.65
C ARG A 456 14.43 -22.00 -44.09
N GLY A 457 13.92 -22.90 -44.93
CA GLY A 457 13.11 -24.05 -44.50
C GLY A 457 11.71 -23.69 -44.04
N ILE A 458 11.16 -22.54 -44.45
CA ILE A 458 9.82 -22.10 -44.04
C ILE A 458 8.77 -22.72 -44.95
N SER A 459 7.87 -23.52 -44.39
CA SER A 459 6.87 -24.25 -45.16
C SER A 459 5.74 -23.35 -45.67
N ASP A 460 5.10 -23.73 -46.78
CA ASP A 460 3.97 -22.97 -47.35
C ASP A 460 2.82 -22.70 -46.35
N PRO A 461 2.43 -23.66 -45.46
CA PRO A 461 1.47 -23.36 -44.40
C PRO A 461 1.91 -22.21 -43.49
N THR A 462 3.17 -22.20 -43.06
CA THR A 462 3.73 -21.11 -42.23
C THR A 462 3.79 -19.81 -43.01
N GLN A 463 4.17 -19.86 -44.29
CA GLN A 463 4.19 -18.68 -45.16
C GLN A 463 2.81 -18.01 -45.22
N ARG A 464 1.75 -18.82 -45.39
CA ARG A 464 0.35 -18.35 -45.39
C ARG A 464 -0.10 -17.89 -44.00
N ALA A 465 0.23 -18.61 -42.94
CA ALA A 465 -0.18 -18.29 -41.57
C ALA A 465 0.40 -16.94 -41.09
N PHE A 466 1.64 -16.64 -41.46
CA PHE A 466 2.28 -15.36 -41.19
C PHE A 466 1.96 -14.29 -42.23
N GLY A 467 1.44 -14.67 -43.40
CA GLY A 467 1.01 -13.75 -44.45
C GLY A 467 2.18 -13.06 -45.14
N PHE A 468 3.24 -13.82 -45.46
CA PHE A 468 4.38 -13.27 -46.19
C PHE A 468 3.94 -12.66 -47.53
N GLY A 469 4.63 -11.60 -47.92
CA GLY A 469 4.44 -10.95 -49.21
C GLY A 469 5.75 -10.50 -49.84
N LEU A 470 5.67 -9.90 -51.02
CA LEU A 470 6.79 -9.26 -51.70
C LEU A 470 6.45 -7.82 -52.03
N ALA A 471 7.31 -6.88 -51.64
CA ALA A 471 7.34 -5.56 -52.21
C ALA A 471 8.30 -5.58 -53.42
N PRO A 472 7.81 -5.42 -54.66
CA PRO A 472 8.65 -5.36 -55.84
C PRO A 472 9.70 -4.24 -55.73
N ASP A 473 10.81 -4.37 -56.45
CA ASP A 473 11.79 -3.29 -56.53
C ASP A 473 11.30 -2.19 -57.49
N SER A 474 10.36 -1.38 -57.01
CA SER A 474 9.76 -0.27 -57.75
C SER A 474 9.49 0.90 -56.81
N ARG A 475 9.54 2.12 -57.34
CA ARG A 475 9.25 3.34 -56.59
C ARG A 475 7.76 3.70 -56.58
N SER A 476 6.92 3.04 -57.37
CA SER A 476 5.51 3.42 -57.53
C SER A 476 4.54 2.25 -57.72
N ALA A 477 5.02 1.00 -57.69
CA ALA A 477 4.16 -0.16 -57.94
C ALA A 477 3.03 -0.29 -56.92
N LEU A 478 3.30 -0.06 -55.64
CA LEU A 478 2.30 -0.07 -54.59
C LEU A 478 1.34 1.12 -54.72
N LYS A 479 1.88 2.32 -55.01
CA LYS A 479 1.05 3.52 -55.29
C LYS A 479 0.04 3.27 -56.41
N GLU A 480 0.48 2.67 -57.52
CA GLU A 480 -0.39 2.34 -58.65
C GLU A 480 -1.41 1.24 -58.31
N ALA A 481 -1.00 0.20 -57.58
CA ALA A 481 -1.88 -0.88 -57.15
C ALA A 481 -2.98 -0.40 -56.19
N LEU A 482 -2.67 0.58 -55.36
CA LEU A 482 -3.56 1.13 -54.35
C LEU A 482 -4.16 2.49 -54.75
N LYS A 483 -4.14 2.85 -56.05
CA LYS A 483 -4.67 4.13 -56.57
C LYS A 483 -6.15 4.41 -56.27
N LYS A 484 -6.90 3.38 -55.85
CA LYS A 484 -8.28 3.50 -55.37
C LYS A 484 -8.37 4.26 -54.03
N PHE A 485 -7.27 4.36 -53.29
CA PHE A 485 -7.17 5.09 -52.03
C PHE A 485 -6.50 6.45 -52.23
N PRO A 486 -6.86 7.48 -51.45
CA PRO A 486 -6.18 8.78 -51.50
C PRO A 486 -4.70 8.66 -51.13
N THR A 487 -3.82 9.33 -51.89
CA THR A 487 -2.35 9.34 -51.64
C THR A 487 -2.00 9.76 -50.21
N ALA A 488 -2.75 10.71 -49.63
CA ALA A 488 -2.55 11.14 -48.25
C ALA A 488 -2.70 9.98 -47.24
N MET A 489 -3.66 9.07 -47.45
CA MET A 489 -3.86 7.90 -46.59
C MET A 489 -2.74 6.86 -46.78
N LEU A 490 -2.19 6.74 -47.99
CA LEU A 490 -1.04 5.88 -48.25
C LEU A 490 0.24 6.41 -47.55
N VAL A 491 0.39 7.73 -47.44
CA VAL A 491 1.47 8.35 -46.66
C VAL A 491 1.23 8.17 -45.16
N GLU A 492 0.02 8.47 -44.67
CA GLU A 492 -0.32 8.37 -43.24
C GLU A 492 -0.25 6.94 -42.69
N SER A 493 -0.61 5.94 -43.51
CA SER A 493 -0.43 4.50 -43.18
C SER A 493 1.02 4.03 -43.27
N GLY A 494 1.95 4.89 -43.68
CA GLY A 494 3.37 4.58 -43.82
C GLY A 494 3.72 3.70 -45.02
N MET A 495 2.80 3.55 -45.99
CA MET A 495 3.04 2.79 -47.23
C MET A 495 3.84 3.59 -48.25
N LEU A 496 3.70 4.92 -48.26
CA LEU A 496 4.48 5.85 -49.08
C LEU A 496 5.33 6.78 -48.22
N ILE A 497 6.43 7.26 -48.81
CA ILE A 497 7.27 8.34 -48.27
C ILE A 497 6.93 9.60 -49.05
N ALA A 498 6.48 10.64 -48.35
CA ALA A 498 6.38 12.00 -48.90
C ALA A 498 7.72 12.74 -48.69
N VAL A 499 8.12 13.51 -49.70
CA VAL A 499 9.29 14.40 -49.65
C VAL A 499 8.83 15.75 -50.20
N ASP A 500 9.26 16.84 -49.58
CA ASP A 500 8.91 18.19 -50.02
C ASP A 500 9.26 18.39 -51.50
N ASP A 501 8.32 18.97 -52.25
CA ASP A 501 8.41 19.25 -53.69
C ASP A 501 8.65 18.02 -54.60
N LYS A 502 8.36 16.80 -54.13
CA LYS A 502 8.46 15.57 -54.94
C LYS A 502 7.24 14.68 -54.77
N GLU A 503 6.94 13.91 -55.82
CA GLU A 503 5.90 12.89 -55.78
C GLU A 503 6.19 11.82 -54.71
N PRO A 504 5.19 11.47 -53.86
CA PRO A 504 5.33 10.37 -52.91
C PRO A 504 5.65 9.05 -53.62
N TYR A 505 6.54 8.27 -53.02
CA TYR A 505 7.03 7.00 -53.56
C TYR A 505 6.95 5.86 -52.54
N ASP A 506 6.95 4.62 -53.03
CA ASP A 506 6.78 3.41 -52.22
C ASP A 506 7.85 3.30 -51.13
N ARG A 507 7.43 3.07 -49.87
CA ARG A 507 8.36 2.94 -48.75
C ARG A 507 9.18 1.65 -48.83
N PHE A 508 8.50 0.54 -49.08
CA PHE A 508 9.08 -0.80 -49.16
C PHE A 508 9.36 -1.15 -50.61
N ARG A 509 10.60 -1.55 -50.91
CA ARG A 509 11.06 -1.81 -52.28
C ARG A 509 12.07 -2.95 -52.25
N GLY A 510 11.90 -3.95 -53.12
CA GLY A 510 12.78 -5.12 -53.20
C GLY A 510 12.87 -5.92 -51.90
N ARG A 511 11.76 -5.99 -51.15
CA ARG A 511 11.72 -6.53 -49.78
C ARG A 511 10.71 -7.65 -49.64
N LEU A 512 11.11 -8.71 -48.95
CA LEU A 512 10.20 -9.68 -48.37
C LEU A 512 9.40 -8.99 -47.27
N MET A 513 8.08 -8.97 -47.42
CA MET A 513 7.15 -8.29 -46.53
C MET A 513 6.64 -9.24 -45.46
N ILE A 514 6.68 -8.77 -44.22
CA ILE A 514 6.29 -9.49 -43.02
C ILE A 514 5.23 -8.62 -42.32
N PRO A 515 3.94 -8.98 -42.38
CA PRO A 515 2.89 -8.16 -41.79
C PRO A 515 2.97 -8.20 -40.26
N ILE A 516 2.80 -7.05 -39.64
CA ILE A 516 2.69 -6.88 -38.19
C ILE A 516 1.21 -6.75 -37.87
N ARG A 517 0.75 -7.58 -36.94
CA ARG A 517 -0.67 -7.68 -36.55
C ARG A 517 -0.89 -7.18 -35.13
N ASP A 518 -2.07 -6.62 -34.88
CA ASP A 518 -2.53 -6.35 -33.53
C ASP A 518 -2.97 -7.64 -32.82
N ALA A 519 -3.33 -7.57 -31.53
CA ALA A 519 -3.79 -8.74 -30.76
C ALA A 519 -5.05 -9.42 -31.31
N ARG A 520 -5.74 -8.82 -32.29
CA ARG A 520 -6.91 -9.39 -32.98
C ARG A 520 -6.55 -10.02 -34.33
N GLY A 521 -5.28 -10.01 -34.71
CA GLY A 521 -4.79 -10.56 -35.98
C GLY A 521 -4.95 -9.61 -37.17
N ARG A 522 -5.36 -8.35 -36.96
CA ARG A 522 -5.53 -7.37 -38.03
C ARG A 522 -4.17 -6.77 -38.41
N VAL A 523 -3.88 -6.63 -39.71
CA VAL A 523 -2.62 -6.04 -40.17
C VAL A 523 -2.62 -4.53 -39.89
N ILE A 524 -1.59 -4.06 -39.19
CA ILE A 524 -1.46 -2.65 -38.77
C ILE A 524 -0.16 -2.00 -39.28
N ALA A 525 0.83 -2.80 -39.65
CA ALA A 525 2.13 -2.34 -40.14
C ALA A 525 2.87 -3.48 -40.85
N PHE A 526 4.08 -3.21 -41.34
CA PHE A 526 4.95 -4.22 -41.93
C PHE A 526 6.40 -4.08 -41.46
N GLY A 527 7.07 -5.22 -41.34
CA GLY A 527 8.52 -5.35 -41.47
C GLY A 527 8.87 -5.75 -42.91
N GLY A 528 10.00 -5.28 -43.42
CA GLY A 528 10.47 -5.56 -44.76
C GLY A 528 11.94 -5.94 -44.76
N ARG A 529 12.25 -7.18 -45.15
CA ARG A 529 13.62 -7.69 -45.26
C ARG A 529 14.12 -7.56 -46.70
N ILE A 530 15.26 -6.91 -46.92
CA ILE A 530 15.83 -6.80 -48.28
C ILE A 530 16.28 -8.17 -48.79
N LEU A 531 16.08 -8.44 -50.09
CA LEU A 531 16.48 -9.71 -50.72
C LEU A 531 17.82 -9.62 -51.46
N GLY A 532 18.23 -8.42 -51.88
CA GLY A 532 19.53 -8.13 -52.51
C GLY A 532 20.41 -7.21 -51.65
N ASP A 533 21.33 -6.51 -52.32
CA ASP A 533 22.26 -5.59 -51.66
C ASP A 533 21.58 -4.26 -51.30
N GLY A 534 21.79 -3.79 -50.07
CA GLY A 534 21.30 -2.50 -49.59
C GLY A 534 21.00 -2.46 -48.09
N GLU A 535 20.89 -1.25 -47.56
CA GLU A 535 20.61 -1.00 -46.14
C GLU A 535 19.31 -0.21 -45.93
N PRO A 536 18.62 -0.38 -44.79
CA PRO A 536 18.89 -1.37 -43.73
C PRO A 536 18.38 -2.77 -44.10
N LYS A 537 19.00 -3.82 -43.53
CA LYS A 537 18.62 -5.23 -43.74
C LYS A 537 17.15 -5.50 -43.43
N TYR A 538 16.65 -4.96 -42.32
CA TYR A 538 15.24 -4.92 -41.96
C TYR A 538 14.77 -3.46 -41.87
N LEU A 539 13.60 -3.18 -42.45
CA LEU A 539 12.94 -1.89 -42.38
C LEU A 539 11.54 -2.08 -41.80
N ASN A 540 11.20 -1.36 -40.74
CA ASN A 540 9.84 -1.34 -40.20
C ASN A 540 9.07 -0.13 -40.76
N SER A 541 7.74 -0.25 -40.83
CA SER A 541 6.84 0.90 -40.97
C SER A 541 7.21 2.00 -39.95
N PRO A 542 6.99 3.28 -40.27
CA PRO A 542 7.09 4.34 -39.26
C PRO A 542 5.96 4.18 -38.23
N ASP A 543 6.02 4.92 -37.12
CA ASP A 543 4.84 4.99 -36.23
C ASP A 543 3.69 5.68 -36.99
N THR A 544 2.48 5.15 -36.82
CA THR A 544 1.25 5.61 -37.48
C THR A 544 0.11 5.60 -36.47
N PRO A 545 -1.06 6.18 -36.79
CA PRO A 545 -2.25 6.04 -35.94
C PRO A 545 -2.67 4.58 -35.66
N LEU A 546 -2.24 3.63 -36.48
CA LEU A 546 -2.52 2.19 -36.30
C LEU A 546 -1.39 1.43 -35.61
N PHE A 547 -0.18 2.00 -35.54
CA PHE A 547 1.03 1.28 -35.19
C PHE A 547 2.00 2.11 -34.35
N ASP A 548 2.29 1.63 -33.14
CA ASP A 548 3.32 2.17 -32.24
C ASP A 548 4.34 1.06 -31.94
N LYS A 549 5.57 1.21 -32.42
CA LYS A 549 6.65 0.24 -32.24
C LYS A 549 6.92 -0.09 -30.78
N GLY A 550 6.78 0.88 -29.89
CA GLY A 550 7.05 0.75 -28.46
C GLY A 550 5.93 0.04 -27.69
N ARG A 551 4.78 -0.22 -28.32
CA ARG A 551 3.61 -0.83 -27.68
C ARG A 551 3.10 -2.10 -28.36
N VAL A 552 3.70 -2.49 -29.49
CA VAL A 552 3.31 -3.70 -30.22
C VAL A 552 4.44 -4.71 -30.16
N LEU A 553 4.08 -5.99 -29.99
CA LEU A 553 4.98 -7.12 -30.13
C LEU A 553 4.61 -7.89 -31.39
N TYR A 554 5.62 -8.31 -32.14
CA TYR A 554 5.41 -9.20 -33.27
C TYR A 554 4.82 -10.54 -32.80
N ASN A 555 3.91 -11.11 -33.61
CA ASN A 555 3.26 -12.40 -33.36
C ASN A 555 2.35 -12.48 -32.12
N ILE A 556 2.00 -11.33 -31.52
CA ILE A 556 1.16 -11.29 -30.32
C ILE A 556 -0.23 -11.93 -30.54
N ASP A 557 -0.77 -11.88 -31.76
CA ASP A 557 -2.06 -12.47 -32.14
C ASP A 557 -2.06 -14.00 -32.02
N LYS A 558 -0.92 -14.65 -32.27
CA LYS A 558 -0.76 -16.11 -32.20
C LYS A 558 -0.17 -16.56 -30.87
N ALA A 559 0.80 -15.82 -30.35
CA ALA A 559 1.45 -16.14 -29.09
C ALA A 559 0.51 -15.98 -27.89
N SER A 560 -0.40 -15.00 -27.89
CA SER A 560 -1.34 -14.81 -26.78
C SER A 560 -2.27 -16.02 -26.57
N PRO A 561 -2.97 -16.56 -27.59
CA PRO A 561 -3.68 -17.82 -27.45
C PRO A 561 -2.79 -19.01 -27.07
N ALA A 562 -1.60 -19.15 -27.66
CA ALA A 562 -0.68 -20.26 -27.40
C ALA A 562 -0.18 -20.26 -25.94
N SER A 563 0.16 -19.09 -25.40
CA SER A 563 0.62 -18.93 -24.01
C SER A 563 -0.38 -19.36 -22.96
N ARG A 564 -1.69 -19.33 -23.26
CA ARG A 564 -2.71 -19.86 -22.35
C ARG A 564 -2.65 -21.38 -22.21
N GLN A 565 -2.13 -22.06 -23.22
CA GLN A 565 -1.97 -23.51 -23.23
C GLN A 565 -0.62 -23.92 -22.65
N THR A 566 0.45 -23.18 -22.97
CA THR A 566 1.82 -23.48 -22.53
C THR A 566 2.19 -22.84 -21.19
N ASN A 567 1.43 -21.84 -20.73
CA ASN A 567 1.76 -20.97 -19.61
C ASN A 567 3.15 -20.31 -19.74
N ARG A 568 3.56 -20.02 -20.98
CA ARG A 568 4.88 -19.51 -21.33
C ARG A 568 4.79 -18.45 -22.42
N ILE A 569 5.70 -17.48 -22.39
CA ILE A 569 6.00 -16.57 -23.49
C ILE A 569 7.52 -16.51 -23.65
N ILE A 570 7.97 -16.67 -24.89
CA ILE A 570 9.39 -16.58 -25.26
C ILE A 570 9.60 -15.26 -26.00
N VAL A 571 10.51 -14.41 -25.51
CA VAL A 571 10.86 -13.14 -26.15
C VAL A 571 12.19 -13.31 -26.89
N VAL A 572 12.15 -13.22 -28.21
CA VAL A 572 13.33 -13.32 -29.10
C VAL A 572 13.63 -11.96 -29.75
N GLU A 573 14.74 -11.83 -30.48
CA GLU A 573 15.18 -10.56 -31.04
C GLU A 573 14.39 -10.12 -32.28
N GLY A 574 14.11 -11.06 -33.19
CA GLY A 574 13.63 -10.71 -34.52
C GLY A 574 12.43 -11.51 -35.01
N TYR A 575 11.90 -11.06 -36.16
CA TYR A 575 10.80 -11.72 -36.86
C TYR A 575 11.11 -13.17 -37.22
N MET A 576 12.33 -13.40 -37.73
CA MET A 576 12.71 -14.71 -38.25
C MET A 576 12.81 -15.75 -37.13
N ASP A 577 13.28 -15.35 -35.95
CA ASP A 577 13.37 -16.23 -34.78
C ASP A 577 11.98 -16.72 -34.36
N VAL A 578 11.01 -15.80 -34.30
CA VAL A 578 9.61 -16.13 -34.00
C VAL A 578 9.02 -17.08 -35.04
N ILE A 579 9.30 -16.84 -36.32
CA ILE A 579 8.76 -17.65 -37.41
C ILE A 579 9.42 -19.03 -37.43
N ALA A 580 10.72 -19.12 -37.19
CA ALA A 580 11.46 -20.38 -37.09
C ALA A 580 10.97 -21.22 -35.90
N LEU A 581 10.74 -20.59 -34.75
CA LEU A 581 10.14 -21.26 -33.59
C LEU A 581 8.73 -21.76 -33.90
N ALA A 582 7.90 -20.94 -34.55
CA ALA A 582 6.55 -21.34 -34.94
C ALA A 582 6.54 -22.49 -35.96
N GLU A 583 7.47 -22.50 -36.93
CA GLU A 583 7.66 -23.63 -37.87
C GLU A 583 7.96 -24.93 -37.12
N ALA A 584 8.73 -24.86 -36.04
CA ALA A 584 9.02 -26.00 -35.17
C ALA A 584 7.91 -26.32 -34.16
N GLY A 585 6.75 -25.65 -34.24
CA GLY A 585 5.60 -25.90 -33.35
C GLY A 585 5.61 -25.10 -32.05
N ILE A 586 6.55 -24.16 -31.88
CA ILE A 586 6.67 -23.27 -30.72
C ILE A 586 5.99 -21.93 -31.06
N ALA A 587 4.67 -21.88 -30.90
CA ALA A 587 3.85 -20.72 -31.29
C ALA A 587 3.80 -19.59 -30.26
N ASP A 588 4.32 -19.80 -29.05
CA ASP A 588 4.29 -18.87 -27.90
C ASP A 588 5.47 -17.88 -27.87
N ALA A 589 6.10 -17.65 -29.03
CA ALA A 589 7.20 -16.70 -29.20
C ALA A 589 6.73 -15.32 -29.71
N VAL A 590 7.34 -14.25 -29.19
CA VAL A 590 7.12 -12.85 -29.59
C VAL A 590 8.45 -12.12 -29.77
N ALA A 591 8.46 -11.04 -30.56
CA ALA A 591 9.65 -10.20 -30.75
C ALA A 591 9.33 -8.70 -30.68
N PRO A 592 10.24 -7.87 -30.12
CA PRO A 592 10.14 -6.42 -30.22
C PRO A 592 10.45 -5.94 -31.65
N LEU A 593 9.95 -4.76 -32.01
CA LEU A 593 9.94 -4.29 -33.39
C LEU A 593 11.12 -3.35 -33.70
N GLY A 594 12.33 -3.90 -33.68
CA GLY A 594 13.58 -3.21 -34.05
C GLY A 594 14.13 -2.22 -33.00
N THR A 595 13.64 -2.30 -31.76
CA THR A 595 14.09 -1.52 -30.61
C THR A 595 14.28 -2.44 -29.39
N ALA A 596 14.98 -1.97 -28.36
CA ALA A 596 15.07 -2.70 -27.10
C ALA A 596 13.67 -2.83 -26.46
N LEU A 597 13.35 -4.02 -25.95
CA LEU A 597 12.08 -4.37 -25.31
C LEU A 597 11.62 -3.30 -24.30
N THR A 598 10.51 -2.63 -24.54
CA THR A 598 10.04 -1.47 -23.76
C THR A 598 9.27 -1.86 -22.50
N GLU A 599 9.05 -0.89 -21.60
CA GLU A 599 8.23 -1.04 -20.40
C GLU A 599 6.77 -1.38 -20.75
N ALA A 600 6.23 -0.76 -21.80
CA ALA A 600 4.88 -1.04 -22.29
C ALA A 600 4.75 -2.47 -22.86
N GLN A 601 5.79 -2.95 -23.56
CA GLN A 601 5.87 -4.32 -24.05
C GLN A 601 6.04 -5.33 -22.89
N LEU A 602 6.86 -5.03 -21.88
CA LEU A 602 6.97 -5.83 -20.66
C LEU A 602 5.63 -5.94 -19.94
N GLY A 603 4.91 -4.83 -19.80
CA GLY A 603 3.55 -4.82 -19.25
C GLY A 603 2.57 -5.67 -20.07
N LEU A 604 2.67 -5.65 -21.41
CA LEU A 604 1.91 -6.54 -22.29
C LEU A 604 2.22 -8.02 -22.03
N ILE A 605 3.50 -8.37 -21.89
CA ILE A 605 3.95 -9.74 -21.67
C ILE A 605 3.51 -10.26 -20.31
N TRP A 606 3.65 -9.46 -19.25
CA TRP A 606 3.22 -9.83 -17.90
C TRP A 606 1.71 -9.97 -17.73
N ARG A 607 0.91 -9.47 -18.67
CA ARG A 607 -0.53 -9.80 -18.72
C ARG A 607 -0.80 -11.23 -19.23
N MET A 608 0.14 -11.81 -19.97
CA MET A 608 0.03 -13.17 -20.50
C MET A 608 0.64 -14.20 -19.53
N VAL A 609 1.87 -13.94 -19.05
CA VAL A 609 2.58 -14.84 -18.14
C VAL A 609 3.38 -14.08 -17.08
N PRO A 610 3.44 -14.55 -15.83
CA PRO A 610 4.14 -13.86 -14.75
C PRO A 610 5.67 -13.82 -14.91
N VAL A 611 6.25 -14.84 -15.54
CA VAL A 611 7.71 -14.98 -15.74
C VAL A 611 8.00 -15.37 -17.19
N PRO A 612 8.04 -14.42 -18.13
CA PRO A 612 8.46 -14.71 -19.51
C PRO A 612 9.95 -15.05 -19.60
N VAL A 613 10.29 -15.83 -20.62
CA VAL A 613 11.68 -16.23 -20.91
C VAL A 613 12.23 -15.38 -22.05
N LEU A 614 13.31 -14.66 -21.80
CA LEU A 614 14.04 -13.88 -22.81
C LEU A 614 15.13 -14.76 -23.40
N CYS A 615 15.10 -14.94 -24.72
CA CYS A 615 16.03 -15.74 -25.49
C CYS A 615 16.61 -14.88 -26.62
N PHE A 616 17.68 -14.15 -26.30
CA PHE A 616 18.39 -13.29 -27.24
C PHE A 616 19.63 -13.97 -27.80
N ASP A 617 20.21 -13.39 -28.85
CA ASP A 617 21.30 -13.98 -29.60
C ASP A 617 22.52 -14.22 -28.70
N GLY A 618 23.27 -15.29 -28.97
CA GLY A 618 24.47 -15.66 -28.19
C GLY A 618 25.67 -14.71 -28.37
N ASP A 619 25.50 -13.57 -29.04
CA ASP A 619 26.56 -12.62 -29.35
C ASP A 619 26.62 -11.46 -28.34
N ALA A 620 27.60 -10.56 -28.50
CA ALA A 620 27.76 -9.42 -27.60
C ALA A 620 26.59 -8.42 -27.65
N ALA A 621 25.85 -8.35 -28.76
CA ALA A 621 24.69 -7.47 -28.90
C ALA A 621 23.48 -8.04 -28.15
N GLY A 622 23.21 -9.33 -28.29
CA GLY A 622 22.14 -10.03 -27.58
C GLY A 622 22.36 -10.05 -26.07
N GLN A 623 23.60 -10.26 -25.61
CA GLN A 623 23.93 -10.16 -24.17
C GLN A 623 23.69 -8.74 -23.61
N LYS A 624 23.98 -7.69 -24.39
CA LYS A 624 23.65 -6.29 -24.02
C LYS A 624 22.14 -6.03 -24.06
N ALA A 625 21.42 -6.61 -25.01
CA ALA A 625 19.96 -6.52 -25.07
C ALA A 625 19.31 -7.18 -23.85
N ALA A 626 19.80 -8.36 -23.44
CA ALA A 626 19.36 -9.07 -22.24
C ALA A 626 19.53 -8.21 -21.00
N MET A 627 20.70 -7.59 -20.82
CA MET A 627 20.96 -6.74 -19.66
C MET A 627 20.11 -5.46 -19.68
N ARG A 628 19.90 -4.84 -20.84
CA ARG A 628 18.98 -3.69 -20.95
C ARG A 628 17.55 -4.05 -20.57
N ALA A 629 17.07 -5.22 -21.01
CA ALA A 629 15.75 -5.71 -20.64
C ALA A 629 15.66 -6.01 -19.13
N ALA A 630 16.69 -6.63 -18.54
CA ALA A 630 16.79 -6.88 -17.11
C ALA A 630 16.70 -5.57 -16.30
N MET A 631 17.53 -4.58 -16.63
CA MET A 631 17.55 -3.28 -15.95
C MET A 631 16.21 -2.53 -16.08
N ARG A 632 15.57 -2.59 -17.25
CA ARG A 632 14.26 -1.98 -17.49
C ARG A 632 13.13 -2.65 -16.71
N ALA A 633 13.26 -3.94 -16.43
CA ALA A 633 12.26 -4.68 -15.65
C ALA A 633 12.36 -4.40 -14.15
N LEU A 634 13.56 -4.07 -13.62
CA LEU A 634 13.79 -3.89 -12.18
C LEU A 634 12.77 -2.96 -11.50
N PRO A 635 12.50 -1.72 -11.98
CA PRO A 635 11.55 -0.82 -11.33
C PRO A 635 10.10 -1.35 -11.38
N LEU A 636 9.80 -2.21 -12.34
CA LEU A 636 8.47 -2.73 -12.59
C LEU A 636 8.20 -4.07 -11.89
N LEU A 637 9.22 -4.65 -11.23
CA LEU A 637 9.06 -5.90 -10.50
C LEU A 637 8.09 -5.73 -9.33
N ARG A 638 7.24 -6.73 -9.15
CA ARG A 638 6.25 -6.81 -8.08
C ARG A 638 6.07 -8.28 -7.69
N PRO A 639 5.49 -8.59 -6.51
CA PRO A 639 5.35 -9.97 -6.04
C PRO A 639 4.72 -10.88 -7.10
N GLY A 640 5.44 -11.97 -7.44
CA GLY A 640 5.00 -12.95 -8.43
C GLY A 640 5.31 -12.64 -9.90
N PHE A 641 5.93 -11.50 -10.23
CA PHE A 641 6.31 -11.14 -11.60
C PHE A 641 7.82 -10.97 -11.73
N SER A 642 8.44 -11.60 -12.72
CA SER A 642 9.89 -11.54 -12.96
C SER A 642 10.23 -11.83 -14.41
N LEU A 643 11.52 -12.00 -14.73
CA LEU A 643 12.03 -12.46 -16.02
C LEU A 643 12.92 -13.69 -15.83
N ALA A 644 12.97 -14.55 -16.84
CA ALA A 644 13.96 -15.62 -16.98
C ALA A 644 14.76 -15.42 -18.27
N PHE A 645 15.98 -15.96 -18.34
CA PHE A 645 16.91 -15.78 -19.45
C PHE A 645 17.44 -17.11 -19.95
N ALA A 646 17.09 -17.45 -21.18
CA ALA A 646 17.65 -18.58 -21.90
C ALA A 646 18.96 -18.14 -22.58
N ILE A 647 20.06 -18.82 -22.27
CA ILE A 647 21.39 -18.45 -22.78
C ILE A 647 21.74 -19.32 -23.98
N LEU A 648 21.92 -18.69 -25.14
CA LEU A 648 22.34 -19.38 -26.36
C LEU A 648 23.87 -19.52 -26.44
N PRO A 649 24.37 -20.59 -27.10
CA PRO A 649 25.78 -20.71 -27.43
C PRO A 649 26.30 -19.51 -28.23
N PRO A 650 27.59 -19.14 -28.08
CA PRO A 650 28.15 -17.99 -28.77
C PRO A 650 27.94 -18.03 -30.28
N GLY A 651 27.38 -16.94 -30.83
CA GLY A 651 27.15 -16.76 -32.26
C GLY A 651 25.97 -17.55 -32.85
N GLN A 652 25.12 -18.17 -32.03
CA GLN A 652 23.88 -18.82 -32.47
C GLN A 652 22.65 -17.98 -32.12
N ASP A 653 21.65 -18.03 -32.98
CA ASP A 653 20.31 -17.46 -32.77
C ASP A 653 19.27 -18.57 -32.53
N PRO A 654 18.01 -18.25 -32.15
CA PRO A 654 16.98 -19.26 -31.96
C PRO A 654 16.69 -20.11 -33.21
N ASP A 655 16.79 -19.53 -34.42
CA ASP A 655 16.61 -20.25 -35.70
C ASP A 655 17.68 -21.36 -35.84
N ASP A 656 18.96 -21.04 -35.61
CA ASP A 656 20.08 -21.97 -35.67
C ASP A 656 19.90 -23.15 -34.69
N ILE A 657 19.46 -22.87 -33.45
CA ILE A 657 19.28 -23.91 -32.42
C ILE A 657 18.15 -24.86 -32.80
N VAL A 658 17.00 -24.31 -33.23
CA VAL A 658 15.84 -25.10 -33.62
C VAL A 658 16.17 -25.96 -34.85
N ARG A 659 16.91 -25.42 -35.81
CA ARG A 659 17.35 -26.19 -36.99
C ARG A 659 18.34 -27.29 -36.64
N ALA A 660 19.23 -27.06 -35.67
CA ALA A 660 20.24 -28.05 -35.29
C ALA A 660 19.70 -29.13 -34.34
N ARG A 661 18.80 -28.79 -33.42
CA ARG A 661 18.39 -29.65 -32.30
C ARG A 661 16.88 -29.93 -32.23
N GLY A 662 16.07 -29.33 -33.11
CA GLY A 662 14.62 -29.46 -33.10
C GLY A 662 13.94 -28.74 -31.93
N ALA A 663 12.61 -28.86 -31.87
CA ALA A 663 11.77 -28.24 -30.84
C ALA A 663 12.08 -28.74 -29.43
N ASP A 664 12.36 -30.04 -29.27
CA ASP A 664 12.69 -30.65 -27.98
C ASP A 664 14.03 -30.12 -27.46
N GLY A 665 15.03 -30.00 -28.34
CA GLY A 665 16.33 -29.44 -27.98
C GLY A 665 16.27 -27.96 -27.59
N PHE A 666 15.39 -27.18 -28.24
CA PHE A 666 15.13 -25.80 -27.85
C PHE A 666 14.38 -25.73 -26.51
N THR A 667 13.39 -26.61 -26.30
CA THR A 667 12.62 -26.67 -25.04
C THR A 667 13.51 -27.02 -23.85
N ALA A 668 14.44 -27.96 -24.00
CA ALA A 668 15.43 -28.27 -22.96
C ALA A 668 16.27 -27.04 -22.56
N LEU A 669 16.63 -26.19 -23.53
CA LEU A 669 17.36 -24.95 -23.27
C LEU A 669 16.49 -23.91 -22.52
N LEU A 670 15.17 -23.90 -22.74
CA LEU A 670 14.25 -23.06 -21.98
C LEU A 670 14.04 -23.56 -20.55
N ASP A 671 14.08 -24.87 -20.31
CA ASP A 671 13.96 -25.46 -18.97
C ASP A 671 15.17 -25.13 -18.08
N GLU A 672 16.33 -24.89 -18.70
CA GLU A 672 17.56 -24.42 -18.04
C GLU A 672 17.65 -22.88 -17.94
N ALA A 673 16.57 -22.15 -18.27
CA ALA A 673 16.58 -20.69 -18.25
C ALA A 673 16.92 -20.14 -16.86
N GLN A 674 17.85 -19.19 -16.82
CA GLN A 674 18.35 -18.60 -15.61
C GLN A 674 17.36 -17.55 -15.07
N PRO A 675 17.02 -17.57 -13.77
CA PRO A 675 16.25 -16.50 -13.15
C PRO A 675 16.94 -15.13 -13.27
N LEU A 676 16.17 -14.04 -13.26
CA LEU A 676 16.70 -12.67 -13.33
C LEU A 676 17.82 -12.39 -12.30
N VAL A 677 17.67 -12.86 -11.06
CA VAL A 677 18.70 -12.70 -10.02
C VAL A 677 20.03 -13.35 -10.41
N GLU A 678 19.98 -14.53 -11.02
CA GLU A 678 21.18 -15.25 -11.45
C GLU A 678 21.82 -14.58 -12.66
N ARG A 679 20.98 -14.06 -13.57
CA ARG A 679 21.45 -13.32 -14.72
C ARG A 679 22.20 -12.03 -14.34
N LEU A 680 21.66 -11.27 -13.39
CA LEU A 680 22.31 -10.06 -12.86
C LEU A 680 23.62 -10.40 -12.14
N TRP A 681 23.61 -11.46 -11.33
CA TRP A 681 24.80 -11.95 -10.63
C TRP A 681 25.92 -12.32 -11.62
N ALA A 682 25.63 -13.18 -12.60
CA ALA A 682 26.61 -13.63 -13.58
C ALA A 682 27.21 -12.45 -14.39
N HIS A 683 26.40 -11.45 -14.73
CA HIS A 683 26.87 -10.25 -15.41
C HIS A 683 27.86 -9.43 -14.57
N GLU A 684 27.54 -9.20 -13.30
CA GLU A 684 28.36 -8.38 -12.41
C GLU A 684 29.67 -9.06 -12.00
N ILE A 685 29.66 -10.39 -11.89
CA ILE A 685 30.86 -11.20 -11.66
C ILE A 685 31.78 -11.17 -12.88
N ALA A 686 31.23 -11.19 -14.10
CA ALA A 686 32.02 -11.13 -15.33
C ALA A 686 32.59 -9.73 -15.62
N ALA A 687 32.14 -8.69 -14.92
CA ALA A 687 32.48 -7.30 -15.23
C ALA A 687 33.91 -6.88 -14.82
N GLY A 688 34.59 -7.61 -13.91
CA GLY A 688 35.94 -7.25 -13.49
C GLY A 688 36.58 -8.20 -12.46
N PRO A 689 37.87 -8.00 -12.13
CA PRO A 689 38.57 -8.79 -11.13
C PRO A 689 37.96 -8.62 -9.73
N LEU A 690 38.12 -9.65 -8.87
CA LEU A 690 37.53 -9.73 -7.52
C LEU A 690 38.59 -10.07 -6.44
N ALA A 691 39.85 -9.77 -6.74
CA ALA A 691 41.00 -10.16 -5.93
C ALA A 691 41.18 -9.28 -4.69
N THR A 692 40.94 -7.96 -4.81
CA THR A 692 41.18 -7.00 -3.73
C THR A 692 39.91 -6.69 -2.92
N PRO A 693 40.03 -6.25 -1.65
CA PRO A 693 38.88 -5.78 -0.87
C PRO A 693 38.09 -4.65 -1.57
N GLU A 694 38.78 -3.72 -2.25
CA GLU A 694 38.17 -2.63 -3.00
C GLU A 694 37.33 -3.16 -4.16
N GLU A 695 37.83 -4.16 -4.90
CA GLU A 695 37.11 -4.82 -5.99
C GLU A 695 35.86 -5.56 -5.49
N ARG A 696 35.95 -6.23 -4.34
CA ARG A 696 34.80 -6.90 -3.70
C ARG A 696 33.75 -5.91 -3.23
N ALA A 697 34.18 -4.78 -2.65
CA ALA A 697 33.28 -3.71 -2.26
C ALA A 697 32.58 -3.10 -3.50
N ALA A 698 33.30 -2.90 -4.61
CA ALA A 698 32.74 -2.43 -5.86
C ALA A 698 31.68 -3.39 -6.43
N LEU A 699 31.94 -4.71 -6.42
CA LEU A 699 30.96 -5.72 -6.82
C LEU A 699 29.68 -5.63 -5.97
N LYS A 700 29.83 -5.57 -4.63
CA LYS A 700 28.69 -5.45 -3.71
C LYS A 700 27.87 -4.20 -4.01
N THR A 701 28.51 -3.06 -4.26
CA THR A 701 27.83 -1.80 -4.59
C THR A 701 27.01 -1.92 -5.87
N ARG A 702 27.55 -2.52 -6.94
CA ARG A 702 26.82 -2.70 -8.20
C ARG A 702 25.61 -3.64 -8.05
N LEU A 703 25.76 -4.75 -7.32
CA LEU A 703 24.66 -5.67 -7.03
C LEU A 703 23.55 -5.02 -6.20
N LEU A 704 23.90 -4.26 -5.17
CA LEU A 704 22.92 -3.55 -4.36
C LEU A 704 22.22 -2.44 -5.16
N ALA A 705 22.91 -1.79 -6.10
CA ALA A 705 22.29 -0.82 -6.99
C ALA A 705 21.19 -1.44 -7.86
N HIS A 706 21.37 -2.69 -8.33
CA HIS A 706 20.30 -3.42 -9.04
C HIS A 706 19.11 -3.71 -8.12
N ALA A 707 19.35 -4.13 -6.89
CA ALA A 707 18.26 -4.34 -5.92
C ALA A 707 17.54 -3.02 -5.58
N ASP A 708 18.27 -1.92 -5.45
CA ASP A 708 17.72 -0.60 -5.14
C ASP A 708 16.89 0.02 -6.27
N ALA A 709 17.12 -0.40 -7.52
CA ALA A 709 16.29 0.00 -8.64
C ALA A 709 14.88 -0.62 -8.60
N ILE A 710 14.63 -1.61 -7.74
CA ILE A 710 13.31 -2.25 -7.58
C ILE A 710 12.41 -1.37 -6.70
N GLU A 711 11.26 -0.96 -7.21
CA GLU A 711 10.32 -0.08 -6.49
C GLU A 711 9.61 -0.79 -5.33
N ASP A 712 9.15 -2.03 -5.55
CA ASP A 712 8.48 -2.84 -4.55
C ASP A 712 9.42 -3.20 -3.39
N ALA A 713 8.99 -2.88 -2.16
CA ALA A 713 9.84 -3.00 -0.97
C ALA A 713 10.17 -4.44 -0.59
N ASP A 714 9.22 -5.37 -0.76
CA ASP A 714 9.38 -6.77 -0.37
C ASP A 714 10.26 -7.49 -1.39
N VAL A 715 10.03 -7.27 -2.69
CA VAL A 715 10.88 -7.83 -3.75
C VAL A 715 12.32 -7.31 -3.65
N ARG A 716 12.49 -6.00 -3.40
CA ARG A 716 13.81 -5.39 -3.18
C ARG A 716 14.55 -6.05 -2.01
N HIS A 717 13.86 -6.30 -0.89
CA HIS A 717 14.45 -6.97 0.26
C HIS A 717 14.97 -8.37 -0.10
N HIS A 718 14.16 -9.18 -0.78
CA HIS A 718 14.57 -10.53 -1.19
C HIS A 718 15.74 -10.55 -2.18
N TYR A 719 15.81 -9.58 -3.11
CA TYR A 719 16.97 -9.45 -4.00
C TYR A 719 18.26 -9.09 -3.23
N ARG A 720 18.18 -8.22 -2.23
CA ARG A 720 19.33 -7.90 -1.36
C ARG A 720 19.86 -9.12 -0.62
N GLU A 721 18.97 -9.87 0.02
CA GLU A 721 19.34 -11.10 0.73
C GLU A 721 19.94 -12.13 -0.23
N ALA A 722 19.32 -12.34 -1.41
CA ALA A 722 19.83 -13.26 -2.41
C ALA A 722 21.23 -12.89 -2.94
N PHE A 723 21.55 -11.60 -3.07
CA PHE A 723 22.90 -11.16 -3.42
C PHE A 723 23.88 -11.29 -2.26
N ARG A 724 23.44 -11.03 -1.02
CA ARG A 724 24.26 -11.18 0.18
C ARG A 724 24.70 -12.64 0.39
N GLU A 725 23.76 -13.58 0.34
CA GLU A 725 24.04 -15.02 0.46
C GLU A 725 25.06 -15.49 -0.59
N ARG A 726 24.95 -15.00 -1.82
CA ARG A 726 25.89 -15.32 -2.91
C ARG A 726 27.27 -14.72 -2.68
N LEU A 727 27.37 -13.47 -2.20
CA LEU A 727 28.65 -12.85 -1.83
C LEU A 727 29.34 -13.60 -0.69
N ASP A 728 28.58 -13.98 0.33
CA ASP A 728 29.09 -14.75 1.47
C ASP A 728 29.61 -16.11 1.02
N THR A 729 28.89 -16.78 0.12
CA THR A 729 29.31 -18.07 -0.47
C THR A 729 30.57 -17.93 -1.32
N LEU A 730 30.65 -16.89 -2.16
CA LEU A 730 31.79 -16.65 -3.06
C LEU A 730 33.09 -16.37 -2.28
N PHE A 731 32.99 -15.69 -1.14
CA PHE A 731 34.16 -15.30 -0.33
C PHE A 731 34.35 -16.12 0.95
N ALA A 732 33.53 -17.15 1.18
CA ALA A 732 33.68 -18.06 2.31
C ALA A 732 35.08 -18.73 2.30
N ARG A 733 35.83 -18.60 3.41
CA ARG A 733 37.08 -19.34 3.60
C ARG A 733 36.75 -20.83 3.75
N LYS A 734 37.26 -21.69 2.85
CA LYS A 734 37.29 -23.15 3.07
C LYS A 734 38.02 -23.44 4.39
N GLN A 735 37.29 -23.89 5.41
CA GLN A 735 37.92 -24.46 6.60
C GLN A 735 38.58 -25.80 6.22
N PRO A 736 39.79 -26.11 6.72
CA PRO A 736 40.37 -27.43 6.52
C PRO A 736 39.54 -28.47 7.29
N GLU A 737 39.22 -29.59 6.63
CA GLU A 737 38.51 -30.73 7.23
C GLU A 737 39.23 -31.17 8.51
N ARG A 738 38.51 -31.13 9.64
CA ARG A 738 39.00 -31.66 10.91
C ARG A 738 39.08 -33.18 10.83
N THR A 739 40.30 -33.71 10.96
CA THR A 739 40.57 -35.15 11.02
C THR A 739 39.86 -35.81 12.22
N PRO A 740 39.45 -37.09 12.11
CA PRO A 740 38.69 -37.78 13.15
C PRO A 740 39.59 -38.12 14.35
N ARG A 741 39.19 -37.73 15.56
CA ARG A 741 39.88 -38.12 16.81
C ARG A 741 39.59 -39.59 17.16
N VAL A 742 40.66 -40.30 17.50
CA VAL A 742 40.73 -41.72 17.88
C VAL A 742 39.92 -41.99 19.17
N PRO A 743 39.23 -43.15 19.33
CA PRO A 743 38.39 -43.42 20.49
C PRO A 743 39.20 -43.87 21.72
N TRP A 744 38.92 -43.29 22.89
CA TRP A 744 39.47 -43.72 24.18
C TRP A 744 38.65 -44.89 24.76
N ALA A 745 39.35 -45.93 25.25
CA ALA A 745 38.77 -47.18 25.75
C ALA A 745 38.47 -47.14 27.27
N PRO A 746 37.45 -47.86 27.77
CA PRO A 746 36.96 -47.73 29.15
C PRO A 746 37.44 -48.83 30.10
N GLN A 747 37.52 -48.53 31.40
CA GLN A 747 37.46 -49.53 32.47
C GLN A 747 36.62 -49.07 33.67
N PRO A 748 36.06 -50.00 34.46
CA PRO A 748 34.68 -49.92 34.93
C PRO A 748 34.55 -49.96 36.46
N GLN A 749 33.40 -49.57 37.00
CA GLN A 749 32.73 -50.37 38.05
C GLN A 749 31.33 -49.88 38.43
N ARG A 750 30.39 -50.83 38.33
CA ARG A 750 29.33 -51.20 39.28
C ARG A 750 28.33 -50.11 39.74
N GLY A 751 27.02 -50.30 39.62
CA GLY A 751 26.26 -51.46 39.17
C GLY A 751 24.77 -51.34 39.51
N GLY A 752 23.98 -52.28 38.94
CA GLY A 752 22.56 -52.54 39.23
C GLY A 752 21.61 -51.51 38.62
N ASN A 753 20.52 -51.85 37.92
CA ASN A 753 19.87 -53.12 37.68
C ASN A 753 18.82 -52.87 36.57
N ARG A 754 18.76 -53.74 35.53
CA ARG A 754 17.56 -54.26 34.81
C ARG A 754 16.43 -53.25 34.42
N ARG A 755 15.86 -53.22 33.21
CA ARG A 755 15.85 -54.08 32.00
C ARG A 755 14.86 -53.43 30.99
N PHE A 756 15.01 -53.78 29.70
CA PHE A 756 14.13 -53.54 28.53
C PHE A 756 14.34 -52.26 27.70
N GLY A 757 14.73 -52.47 26.43
CA GLY A 757 14.88 -51.47 25.38
C GLY A 757 13.61 -51.28 24.52
N PRO A 758 13.75 -50.81 23.28
CA PRO A 758 13.40 -49.45 22.86
C PRO A 758 12.04 -49.35 22.16
N ASP A 759 11.38 -48.19 22.25
CA ASP A 759 10.36 -47.79 21.28
C ASP A 759 11.03 -47.04 20.11
N PRO A 760 10.98 -47.52 18.85
CA PRO A 760 11.64 -46.91 17.71
C PRO A 760 10.84 -45.79 17.01
N ARG A 761 9.86 -45.13 17.66
CA ARG A 761 8.92 -44.23 16.95
C ARG A 761 8.83 -42.77 17.39
N LEU A 762 9.85 -42.21 18.03
CA LEU A 762 9.92 -40.75 18.20
C LEU A 762 11.31 -40.25 17.83
N GLN A 763 11.52 -40.03 16.53
CA GLN A 763 12.59 -39.18 16.02
C GLN A 763 12.28 -37.73 16.45
N PRO A 764 13.28 -36.96 16.91
CA PRO A 764 13.09 -35.55 17.20
C PRO A 764 13.10 -34.76 15.87
N PRO A 765 12.10 -33.90 15.59
CA PRO A 765 12.33 -32.76 14.71
C PRO A 765 13.12 -31.72 15.52
N VAL A 766 14.45 -31.74 15.37
CA VAL A 766 15.26 -30.87 14.50
C VAL A 766 15.42 -29.43 15.01
N ASP A 767 16.66 -29.16 15.42
CA ASP A 767 17.48 -28.02 15.00
C ASP A 767 16.98 -26.57 15.12
N GLU A 768 15.90 -26.30 15.85
CA GLU A 768 15.59 -24.93 16.30
C GLU A 768 16.25 -24.58 17.65
N ALA A 769 16.67 -25.59 18.43
CA ALA A 769 17.24 -25.37 19.76
C ALA A 769 18.76 -25.11 19.78
N ARG A 770 19.46 -25.20 18.64
CA ARG A 770 20.92 -24.97 18.55
C ARG A 770 21.31 -23.59 18.04
N SER A 771 20.38 -22.77 17.57
CA SER A 771 20.65 -21.42 17.08
C SER A 771 20.55 -20.33 18.17
N ILE A 772 19.99 -20.65 19.35
CA ILE A 772 19.72 -19.67 20.41
C ILE A 772 21.01 -19.19 21.12
N GLY A 773 22.13 -19.91 21.00
CA GLY A 773 23.42 -19.51 21.58
C GLY A 773 24.29 -18.59 20.71
N LYS A 774 23.87 -18.29 19.47
CA LYS A 774 24.61 -17.41 18.54
C LYS A 774 23.79 -16.27 17.94
N ILE A 775 22.46 -16.32 18.08
CA ILE A 775 21.60 -15.21 17.71
C ILE A 775 21.52 -14.33 18.96
N GLY A 776 21.98 -13.09 18.85
CA GLY A 776 21.85 -12.09 19.90
C GLY A 776 20.40 -11.88 20.33
N ILE A 777 20.17 -10.94 21.22
CA ILE A 777 18.83 -10.62 21.72
C ILE A 777 17.89 -10.34 20.54
N GLY A 778 16.68 -10.91 20.58
CA GLY A 778 15.66 -10.72 19.55
C GLY A 778 15.40 -9.24 19.31
N GLY A 779 15.19 -8.85 18.04
CA GLY A 779 15.20 -7.45 17.61
C GLY A 779 14.23 -6.54 18.37
N HIS A 780 13.07 -7.05 18.80
CA HIS A 780 12.11 -6.28 19.60
C HIS A 780 12.56 -6.07 21.05
N TYR A 781 13.21 -7.06 21.68
CA TYR A 781 13.71 -6.94 23.05
C TYR A 781 14.95 -6.02 23.14
N ALA A 782 15.82 -6.06 22.11
CA ALA A 782 16.97 -5.17 22.01
C ALA A 782 16.54 -3.72 21.76
N ALA A 783 15.56 -3.49 20.89
CA ALA A 783 14.98 -2.18 20.64
C ALA A 783 14.35 -1.57 21.90
N ALA A 784 13.63 -2.36 22.69
CA ALA A 784 13.06 -1.95 23.98
C ALA A 784 14.14 -1.59 25.01
N LEU A 785 15.19 -2.41 25.12
CA LEU A 785 16.32 -2.12 26.01
C LEU A 785 17.00 -0.78 25.65
N ILE A 786 17.33 -0.59 24.37
CA ILE A 786 18.06 0.60 23.90
C ILE A 786 17.19 1.85 24.06
N ALA A 787 15.90 1.77 23.72
CA ALA A 787 14.96 2.86 23.97
C ALA A 787 14.86 3.20 25.48
N GLY A 788 14.86 2.19 26.36
CA GLY A 788 14.86 2.40 27.81
C GLY A 788 16.14 3.07 28.31
N LEU A 789 17.30 2.63 27.85
CA LEU A 789 18.60 3.21 28.20
C LEU A 789 18.79 4.63 27.66
N LEU A 790 18.20 4.94 26.49
CA LEU A 790 18.17 6.31 25.97
C LEU A 790 17.35 7.24 26.87
N ARG A 791 16.20 6.78 27.38
CA ARG A 791 15.35 7.56 28.31
C ARG A 791 15.94 7.67 29.70
N TYR A 792 16.66 6.63 30.15
CA TYR A 792 17.26 6.57 31.47
C TYR A 792 18.77 6.25 31.42
N PRO A 793 19.62 7.18 30.93
CA PRO A 793 21.05 6.91 30.77
C PRO A 793 21.78 6.59 32.08
N ALA A 794 21.24 7.03 33.22
CA ALA A 794 21.75 6.67 34.55
C ALA A 794 21.75 5.15 34.80
N ALA A 795 20.89 4.37 34.14
CA ALA A 795 20.91 2.91 34.22
C ALA A 795 22.10 2.29 33.48
N ILE A 796 22.68 2.97 32.48
CA ILE A 796 23.83 2.47 31.70
C ILE A 796 25.03 2.24 32.62
N ARG A 797 25.37 3.23 33.47
CA ARG A 797 26.49 3.09 34.43
C ARG A 797 26.23 2.02 35.49
N ARG A 798 24.99 1.90 35.98
CA ARG A 798 24.61 0.90 36.99
C ARG A 798 24.75 -0.54 36.46
N HIS A 799 24.59 -0.73 35.16
CA HIS A 799 24.62 -2.04 34.50
C HIS A 799 25.71 -2.16 33.43
N GLU A 800 26.75 -1.32 33.48
CA GLU A 800 27.76 -1.21 32.41
C GLU A 800 28.39 -2.57 32.07
N GLU A 801 28.87 -3.29 33.10
CA GLU A 801 29.47 -4.62 32.96
C GLU A 801 28.49 -5.66 32.36
N ALA A 802 27.19 -5.51 32.63
CA ALA A 802 26.16 -6.41 32.13
C ALA A 802 25.80 -6.09 30.67
N LEU A 803 25.72 -4.81 30.33
CA LEU A 803 25.39 -4.31 29.00
C LEU A 803 26.54 -4.52 27.99
N THR A 804 27.80 -4.41 28.41
CA THR A 804 28.96 -4.70 27.53
C THR A 804 29.03 -6.17 27.10
N ARG A 805 28.49 -7.09 27.92
CA ARG A 805 28.44 -8.53 27.62
C ARG A 805 27.27 -8.92 26.72
N LEU A 806 26.37 -8.00 26.44
CA LEU A 806 25.13 -8.23 25.72
C LEU A 806 25.38 -8.31 24.20
N ALA A 807 25.02 -9.43 23.57
CA ALA A 807 25.10 -9.57 22.12
C ALA A 807 23.80 -9.09 21.46
N VAL A 808 23.86 -7.99 20.70
CA VAL A 808 22.73 -7.48 19.91
C VAL A 808 22.87 -7.92 18.45
N ALA A 809 21.83 -8.51 17.89
CA ALA A 809 21.87 -9.10 16.54
C ALA A 809 21.82 -8.05 15.42
N ASP A 810 21.08 -6.96 15.61
CA ASP A 810 21.00 -5.87 14.64
C ASP A 810 22.25 -4.97 14.74
N SER A 811 22.92 -4.74 13.60
CA SER A 811 24.18 -3.99 13.58
C SER A 811 24.01 -2.52 13.93
N SER A 812 22.84 -1.91 13.64
CA SER A 812 22.59 -0.50 13.94
C SER A 812 22.27 -0.28 15.42
N ASP A 813 21.54 -1.21 16.02
CA ASP A 813 21.24 -1.23 17.46
C ASP A 813 22.48 -1.58 18.29
N ALA A 814 23.33 -2.50 17.79
CA ALA A 814 24.62 -2.80 18.40
C ALA A 814 25.58 -1.60 18.37
N GLU A 815 25.67 -0.89 17.23
CA GLU A 815 26.50 0.31 17.11
C GLU A 815 25.99 1.43 18.02
N LEU A 816 24.67 1.63 18.10
CA LEU A 816 24.05 2.62 18.99
C LEU A 816 24.31 2.30 20.47
N LEU A 817 24.09 1.05 20.91
CA LEU A 817 24.36 0.64 22.29
C LEU A 817 25.82 0.85 22.68
N ARG A 818 26.77 0.52 21.79
CA ARG A 818 28.20 0.75 22.02
C ARG A 818 28.51 2.24 22.22
N VAL A 819 28.00 3.10 21.35
CA VAL A 819 28.22 4.56 21.46
C VAL A 819 27.61 5.12 22.73
N MET A 820 26.44 4.62 23.16
CA MET A 820 25.82 5.02 24.43
C MET A 820 26.64 4.61 25.65
N LEU A 821 27.22 3.40 25.65
CA LEU A 821 28.13 2.92 26.71
C LEU A 821 29.40 3.78 26.77
N ASP A 822 30.03 4.05 25.62
CA ASP A 822 31.23 4.89 25.52
C ASP A 822 30.96 6.32 26.03
N SER A 823 29.77 6.86 25.74
CA SER A 823 29.37 8.23 26.11
C SER A 823 28.99 8.35 27.59
N ALA A 824 28.34 7.33 28.17
CA ALA A 824 27.98 7.28 29.59
C ALA A 824 29.19 7.09 30.53
N SER A 825 30.32 6.63 30.01
CA SER A 825 31.57 6.43 30.75
C SER A 825 32.33 7.74 31.05
N GLY A 826 32.02 8.82 30.31
CA GLY A 826 32.79 10.08 30.36
C GLY A 826 32.17 11.24 31.14
N ASP A 827 30.87 11.19 31.49
CA ASP A 827 30.13 12.35 32.02
C ASP A 827 29.18 12.00 33.19
N GLU A 828 29.33 12.70 34.32
CA GLU A 828 28.50 12.51 35.52
C GLU A 828 27.21 13.34 35.42
N GLY A 829 26.10 12.65 35.17
CA GLY A 829 24.77 13.28 35.15
C GLY A 829 24.11 13.31 33.77
N LEU A 830 24.62 12.50 32.82
CA LEU A 830 24.04 12.38 31.48
C LEU A 830 22.54 12.04 31.54
N ASP A 831 21.72 12.95 31.03
CA ASP A 831 20.29 12.75 30.84
C ASP A 831 19.96 12.43 29.37
N CYS A 832 18.70 12.17 29.07
CA CYS A 832 18.28 11.78 27.72
C CYS A 832 18.61 12.85 26.68
N GLU A 833 18.49 14.13 27.02
CA GLU A 833 18.76 15.24 26.10
C GLU A 833 20.27 15.40 25.86
N GLY A 834 21.08 15.32 26.92
CA GLY A 834 22.54 15.34 26.82
C GLY A 834 23.08 14.16 26.01
N LEU A 835 22.56 12.95 26.20
CA LEU A 835 22.94 11.81 25.40
C LEU A 835 22.55 11.97 23.93
N LEU A 836 21.35 12.49 23.64
CA LEU A 836 20.93 12.75 22.25
C LEU A 836 21.77 13.82 21.56
N ALA A 837 22.21 14.86 22.27
CA ALA A 837 23.11 15.88 21.74
C ALA A 837 24.48 15.30 21.35
N ILE A 838 25.01 14.35 22.14
CA ILE A 838 26.24 13.62 21.80
C ILE A 838 26.04 12.75 20.56
N LEU A 839 24.86 12.13 20.43
CA LEU A 839 24.54 11.25 19.31
C LEU A 839 24.22 12.01 18.01
N GLU A 840 23.71 13.25 18.07
CA GLU A 840 23.26 14.06 16.92
C GLU A 840 24.22 14.12 15.73
N PRO A 841 25.54 14.37 15.90
CA PRO A 841 26.48 14.36 14.77
C PRO A 841 26.81 12.96 14.24
N MET A 842 26.36 11.89 14.92
CA MET A 842 26.68 10.50 14.58
C MET A 842 25.59 9.85 13.74
N LYS A 843 25.97 8.86 12.92
CA LYS A 843 25.02 8.13 12.04
C LYS A 843 23.94 7.35 12.79
N VAL A 844 24.14 7.09 14.08
CA VAL A 844 23.21 6.35 14.95
C VAL A 844 22.07 7.23 15.50
N TYR A 845 22.13 8.55 15.35
CA TYR A 845 21.11 9.48 15.85
C TYR A 845 19.70 9.20 15.34
N ASN A 846 19.56 8.96 14.04
CA ASN A 846 18.26 8.67 13.43
C ASN A 846 17.67 7.36 13.97
N ARG A 847 18.52 6.40 14.33
CA ARG A 847 18.07 5.16 14.97
C ARG A 847 17.63 5.41 16.41
N ALA A 848 18.40 6.16 17.19
CA ALA A 848 18.05 6.53 18.57
C ALA A 848 16.72 7.30 18.65
N THR A 849 16.52 8.28 17.78
CA THR A 849 15.27 9.06 17.71
C THR A 849 14.08 8.24 17.22
N THR A 850 14.29 7.28 16.32
CA THR A 850 13.24 6.34 15.88
C THR A 850 12.82 5.42 17.04
N LEU A 851 13.77 4.89 17.81
CA LEU A 851 13.49 4.04 18.96
C LEU A 851 12.77 4.79 20.09
N LEU A 852 13.09 6.06 20.31
CA LEU A 852 12.39 6.92 21.28
C LEU A 852 10.99 7.36 20.82
N ARG A 853 10.67 7.26 19.53
CA ARG A 853 9.34 7.55 18.95
C ARG A 853 8.48 6.32 18.76
N ALA A 854 9.06 5.12 18.93
CA ALA A 854 8.35 3.86 18.86
C ALA A 854 7.53 3.66 20.15
N ASP A 855 6.48 4.46 20.33
CA ASP A 855 5.61 4.47 21.52
C ASP A 855 4.74 3.21 21.67
N GLY A 856 4.98 2.17 20.85
CA GLY A 856 4.27 0.89 20.83
C GLY A 856 4.92 -0.24 21.61
N MET A 857 5.96 0.02 22.42
CA MET A 857 6.60 -1.01 23.25
C MET A 857 5.90 -1.10 24.62
N HIS A 858 5.42 -2.29 24.98
CA HIS A 858 4.54 -2.54 26.13
C HIS A 858 5.22 -2.47 27.53
N PHE A 859 6.44 -1.94 27.65
CA PHE A 859 7.16 -1.85 28.93
C PHE A 859 7.05 -0.46 29.55
N SER A 860 6.96 -0.41 30.88
CA SER A 860 6.83 0.83 31.64
C SER A 860 7.97 1.83 31.38
N PHE A 861 9.21 1.34 31.19
CA PHE A 861 10.40 2.15 30.92
C PHE A 861 10.54 2.66 29.48
N ASN A 862 9.73 2.16 28.54
CA ASN A 862 9.71 2.71 27.18
C ASN A 862 8.71 3.85 27.00
N ARG A 863 7.82 4.04 27.98
CA ARG A 863 6.83 5.12 27.97
C ARG A 863 7.48 6.46 28.30
N ARG A 864 6.97 7.50 27.65
CA ARG A 864 7.28 8.89 28.01
C ARG A 864 6.52 9.25 29.29
N LEU A 865 7.23 9.80 30.28
CA LEU A 865 6.64 10.22 31.54
C LEU A 865 6.44 11.75 31.53
N ASP A 866 5.18 12.19 31.58
CA ASP A 866 4.79 13.61 31.66
C ASP A 866 3.75 13.76 32.81
N GLY A 867 3.84 14.78 33.70
CA GLY A 867 2.82 15.07 34.74
C GLY A 867 3.31 15.25 36.20
N GLU A 868 2.39 15.30 37.18
CA GLU A 868 2.66 15.59 38.61
C GLU A 868 3.13 14.35 39.44
N GLU A 869 2.96 13.12 38.93
CA GLU A 869 3.41 11.85 39.57
C GLU A 869 4.70 11.28 38.93
N VAL A 870 5.47 12.10 38.22
CA VAL A 870 6.63 11.68 37.42
C VAL A 870 7.68 10.94 38.25
N ASP A 871 7.90 11.31 39.51
CA ASP A 871 8.93 10.68 40.34
C ASP A 871 8.60 9.22 40.70
N ALA A 872 7.34 8.91 41.05
CA ALA A 872 6.91 7.55 41.37
C ALA A 872 6.84 6.65 40.13
N ALA A 873 6.37 7.20 39.01
CA ALA A 873 6.35 6.50 37.72
C ALA A 873 7.77 6.27 37.17
N ARG A 874 8.69 7.22 37.40
CA ARG A 874 10.11 7.11 37.06
C ARG A 874 10.82 6.09 37.91
N GLU A 875 10.55 6.04 39.21
CA GLU A 875 11.11 5.01 40.09
C GLU A 875 10.65 3.60 39.66
N THR A 876 9.37 3.46 39.30
CA THR A 876 8.81 2.21 38.78
C THR A 876 9.43 1.83 37.43
N ALA A 877 9.54 2.78 36.50
CA ALA A 877 10.19 2.55 35.21
C ALA A 877 11.67 2.16 35.35
N LEU A 878 12.42 2.82 36.24
CA LEU A 878 13.81 2.46 36.51
C LEU A 878 13.94 1.07 37.13
N ARG A 879 13.04 0.70 38.04
CA ARG A 879 12.98 -0.63 38.64
C ARG A 879 12.68 -1.71 37.61
N ASP A 880 11.70 -1.48 36.75
CA ASP A 880 11.31 -2.40 35.69
C ASP A 880 12.40 -2.53 34.63
N LEU A 881 13.12 -1.44 34.30
CA LEU A 881 14.28 -1.47 33.40
C LEU A 881 15.44 -2.26 34.02
N ASP A 882 15.69 -2.10 35.32
CA ASP A 882 16.72 -2.87 36.04
C ASP A 882 16.40 -4.37 36.04
N GLU A 883 15.13 -4.74 36.29
CA GLU A 883 14.69 -6.13 36.24
C GLU A 883 14.77 -6.69 34.81
N TYR A 884 14.38 -5.90 33.81
CA TYR A 884 14.44 -6.27 32.39
C TYR A 884 15.88 -6.54 31.93
N ILE A 885 16.84 -5.67 32.29
CA ILE A 885 18.27 -5.88 32.03
C ILE A 885 18.76 -7.16 32.71
N GLY A 886 18.39 -7.38 33.97
CA GLY A 886 18.74 -8.58 34.73
C GLY A 886 18.27 -9.86 34.05
N VAL A 887 17.04 -9.87 33.53
CA VAL A 887 16.48 -11.01 32.79
C VAL A 887 17.23 -11.23 31.47
N LEU A 888 17.46 -10.18 30.68
CA LEU A 888 18.11 -10.29 29.37
C LEU A 888 19.57 -10.75 29.45
N VAL A 889 20.27 -10.44 30.53
CA VAL A 889 21.66 -10.86 30.75
C VAL A 889 21.74 -12.28 31.32
N THR A 890 20.83 -12.65 32.21
CA THR A 890 20.85 -13.95 32.90
C THR A 890 20.28 -15.08 32.02
N GLN A 891 19.26 -14.78 31.22
CA GLN A 891 18.54 -15.80 30.45
C GLN A 891 19.42 -16.54 29.41
N PRO A 892 20.31 -15.88 28.65
CA PRO A 892 21.21 -16.57 27.73
C PRO A 892 22.17 -17.55 28.43
N GLU A 893 22.66 -17.20 29.63
CA GLU A 893 23.54 -18.07 30.42
C GLU A 893 22.76 -19.29 30.95
N ILE A 894 21.54 -19.08 31.45
CA ILE A 894 20.65 -20.18 31.89
C ILE A 894 20.28 -21.08 30.73
N ARG A 895 19.98 -20.54 29.55
CA ARG A 895 19.68 -21.34 28.34
C ARG A 895 20.88 -22.10 27.84
N THR A 896 22.07 -21.52 27.90
CA THR A 896 23.34 -22.21 27.55
C THR A 896 23.58 -23.36 28.52
N ARG A 897 23.49 -23.11 29.83
CA ARG A 897 23.60 -24.15 30.86
C ARG A 897 22.51 -25.21 30.75
N LEU A 898 21.29 -24.83 30.39
CA LEU A 898 20.18 -25.75 30.16
C LEU A 898 20.45 -26.63 28.93
N ALA A 899 21.00 -26.07 27.86
CA ALA A 899 21.41 -26.83 26.68
C ALA A 899 22.56 -27.79 26.99
N GLU A 900 23.55 -27.35 27.77
CA GLU A 900 24.65 -28.19 28.27
C GLU A 900 24.14 -29.29 29.21
N ALA A 901 23.28 -28.96 30.18
CA ALA A 901 22.68 -29.92 31.10
C ALA A 901 21.72 -30.90 30.38
N THR A 902 21.02 -30.43 29.34
CA THR A 902 20.19 -31.28 28.47
C THR A 902 21.07 -32.22 27.66
N ALA A 903 22.19 -31.74 27.10
CA ALA A 903 23.14 -32.56 26.37
C ALA A 903 23.86 -33.55 27.30
N ASP A 904 24.18 -33.15 28.53
CA ASP A 904 24.75 -34.02 29.57
C ASP A 904 23.75 -35.09 29.99
N TYR A 905 22.52 -34.73 30.34
CA TYR A 905 21.46 -35.70 30.63
C TYR A 905 21.21 -36.65 29.45
N MET A 906 21.20 -36.13 28.22
CA MET A 906 21.09 -36.97 27.01
C MET A 906 22.29 -37.90 26.80
N ARG A 907 23.44 -37.64 27.42
CA ARG A 907 24.63 -38.50 27.36
C ARG A 907 24.72 -39.47 28.53
N THR A 908 24.44 -39.03 29.74
CA THR A 908 24.63 -39.80 30.98
C THR A 908 23.37 -40.50 31.45
N MET A 909 22.19 -39.97 31.12
CA MET A 909 20.86 -40.45 31.55
C MET A 909 20.77 -40.67 33.07
N ASP A 910 21.53 -39.90 33.85
CA ASP A 910 21.54 -39.99 35.31
C ASP A 910 20.49 -39.06 35.95
N ASP A 911 20.01 -39.46 37.13
CA ASP A 911 18.98 -38.71 37.87
C ASP A 911 19.45 -37.32 38.30
N GLU A 912 20.77 -37.15 38.52
CA GLU A 912 21.37 -35.87 38.90
C GLU A 912 21.36 -34.87 37.74
N GLY A 913 21.66 -35.32 36.52
CA GLY A 913 21.58 -34.57 35.28
C GLY A 913 20.13 -34.21 34.92
N HIS A 914 19.19 -35.13 35.15
CA HIS A 914 17.76 -34.83 34.99
C HIS A 914 17.29 -33.75 35.96
N ALA A 915 17.65 -33.86 37.25
CA ALA A 915 17.29 -32.86 38.25
C ALA A 915 17.92 -31.50 37.96
N ARG A 916 19.18 -31.47 37.49
CA ARG A 916 19.87 -30.24 37.06
C ARG A 916 19.20 -29.60 35.84
N GLN A 917 18.79 -30.41 34.85
CA GLN A 917 18.04 -29.97 33.69
C GLN A 917 16.68 -29.39 34.09
N GLN A 918 15.90 -30.08 34.93
CA GLN A 918 14.61 -29.60 35.41
C GLN A 918 14.74 -28.28 36.19
N LYS A 919 15.75 -28.15 37.04
CA LYS A 919 16.02 -26.91 37.77
C LYS A 919 16.31 -25.74 36.84
N LEU A 920 17.18 -25.94 35.84
CA LEU A 920 17.52 -24.88 34.87
C LEU A 920 16.32 -24.53 33.96
N ARG A 921 15.47 -25.50 33.63
CA ARG A 921 14.23 -25.27 32.87
C ARG A 921 13.23 -24.44 33.67
N ALA A 922 13.03 -24.77 34.95
CA ALA A 922 12.18 -23.98 35.83
C ALA A 922 12.70 -22.55 36.00
N MET A 923 14.03 -22.36 36.03
CA MET A 923 14.65 -21.02 36.05
C MET A 923 14.40 -20.24 34.74
N ASP A 924 14.51 -20.87 33.56
CA ASP A 924 14.20 -20.21 32.27
C ASP A 924 12.72 -19.86 32.13
N GLU A 925 11.83 -20.74 32.60
CA GLU A 925 10.37 -20.51 32.63
C GLU A 925 9.99 -19.38 33.60
N GLU A 926 10.65 -19.30 34.75
CA GLU A 926 10.49 -18.19 35.70
C GLU A 926 10.96 -16.86 35.11
N LEU A 927 12.14 -16.83 34.48
CA LEU A 927 12.64 -15.62 33.79
C LEU A 927 11.72 -15.18 32.66
N THR A 928 11.16 -16.13 31.91
CA THR A 928 10.17 -15.86 30.85
C THR A 928 8.88 -15.28 31.42
N ARG A 929 8.39 -15.80 32.56
CA ARG A 929 7.21 -15.26 33.25
C ARG A 929 7.45 -13.84 33.77
N ARG A 930 8.63 -13.55 34.31
CA ARG A 930 9.00 -12.19 34.75
C ARG A 930 9.04 -11.22 33.58
N LEU A 931 9.61 -11.63 32.44
CA LEU A 931 9.63 -10.82 31.22
C LEU A 931 8.22 -10.50 30.71
N ALA A 932 7.30 -11.46 30.78
CA ALA A 932 5.89 -11.25 30.44
C ALA A 932 5.18 -10.33 31.44
N ALA A 933 5.44 -10.51 32.74
CA ALA A 933 4.88 -9.65 33.78
C ALA A 933 5.32 -8.18 33.65
N LEU A 934 6.55 -7.92 33.20
CA LEU A 934 7.03 -6.56 32.89
C LEU A 934 6.31 -5.90 31.70
N SER A 935 5.72 -6.71 30.81
CA SER A 935 4.88 -6.23 29.70
C SER A 935 3.42 -6.05 30.12
N ASP A 936 2.94 -6.86 31.07
CA ASP A 936 1.56 -6.82 31.59
C ASP A 936 1.37 -5.88 32.80
N SER A 937 2.46 -5.45 33.47
CA SER A 937 2.45 -4.52 34.62
C SER A 937 2.12 -3.07 34.24
N SER A 938 1.70 -2.83 33.00
CA SER A 938 1.14 -1.56 32.58
C SER A 938 -0.20 -1.31 33.30
N PRO A 939 -0.33 -0.29 34.17
CA PRO A 939 -1.64 0.11 34.66
C PRO A 939 -2.46 0.57 33.45
N GLY A 940 -3.67 0.01 33.30
CA GLY A 940 -4.54 0.21 32.15
C GLY A 940 -5.14 1.61 32.05
#